data_AF-P47431-F1
#
_entry.id   AF-P47431-F1
#
_cell.length_a   1.000
_cell.length_b   1.000
_cell.length_c   1.000
_cell.angle_alpha   90.00
_cell.angle_beta   90.00
_cell.angle_gamma   90.00
#
_symmetry.space_group_name_H-M   'P 1'
#
loop_
_entity.id
_entity.type
_entity.pdbx_description
1 polymer ?
#
loop_
_entity_poly.entity_id
_entity_poly.type
_entity_poly.pdbx_seq_one_letter_code
_entity_poly.pdbx_strand_id
1 'polypeptide(L)'
;MKFKLFFLSSSVLGPIALFTTACSAVYRFDQVDDGKIKLATVTSASASGSLTTIISKYNSQKDPNDYPVELVSLDSRGSYSNGKKDLQAKLLAKDKNNFYNLTFNYSDVVSILSRSQMELSFDTVDTSNFDPSFLSFNNNISNVNPNSIYALPATVSGEVLVLNGPVLHYILSSAKKDSNTTLSTHSASNNSNKGTMVVASDSETSSLWTKLEAAAKMNAQTNETQVLKSNSSESNQTQASDTEIKKIWGDYQEVDGGLKNYTFKASVFNNWKDLNDFATRIAKSFTKLQTTTKKGEEVQAVFGIGSLENALYTALFASGKADYNNFLFNIKNQRINFSNFFNKSSTAFQNLKTIFNSFKSLIDQNGLISNAHFNTPVNDYAKFNQLAFYTSSTARFPYSFASDSVKRLIVNDKTIENKNNKSVFEVNLSSDSDNNSNLIGTVSLENSKQVSLYEKQVDSNKQIGVDALLIKDETLINHLKSLKSQVSAKSASETSQTKQNKTFLAFTTVNADQKAIFDVGKLNGKTAKIIINATETTNAKISTLQEKEAIVLKAPQRFESTDPFPIALVQGPSLIGIHANEREDIETKKFVNWYLNTKVQWEENSIKTPAEYVADKASYLLPFKNRLNNTNSYNEFVKTAVSQFADKNVTKFAEPADFLSNKVRDGVKSNLNAAINNHSIDFDSFINDLTDYLGSDVKNI
;
A
#
# COMPACT_ATOMS: atom_id res chain seq x y z
N MET A 1 -35.74 -16.63 -1.69
CA MET A 1 -35.44 -15.70 -2.81
C MET A 1 -33.93 -15.68 -2.99
N LYS A 2 -33.39 -16.35 -4.02
CA LYS A 2 -31.93 -16.45 -4.22
C LYS A 2 -31.43 -15.11 -4.75
N PHE A 3 -30.75 -14.33 -3.89
CA PHE A 3 -30.09 -13.08 -4.29
C PHE A 3 -28.96 -13.41 -5.27
N LYS A 4 -29.23 -13.25 -6.57
CA LYS A 4 -28.18 -13.13 -7.57
C LYS A 4 -27.55 -11.76 -7.37
N LEU A 5 -26.40 -11.70 -6.69
CA LEU A 5 -25.55 -10.51 -6.69
C LEU A 5 -25.16 -10.24 -8.15
N PHE A 6 -25.77 -9.23 -8.75
CA PHE A 6 -25.24 -8.63 -9.96
C PHE A 6 -23.91 -7.98 -9.59
N PHE A 7 -22.80 -8.61 -10.00
CA PHE A 7 -21.55 -7.90 -10.19
C PHE A 7 -21.83 -6.78 -11.19
N LEU A 8 -22.04 -5.56 -10.68
CA LEU A 8 -21.86 -4.35 -11.46
C LEU A 8 -20.38 -4.31 -11.82
N SER A 9 -20.02 -4.99 -12.90
CA SER A 9 -18.80 -4.74 -13.64
C SER A 9 -18.89 -3.27 -14.06
N SER A 10 -18.23 -2.40 -13.31
CA SER A 10 -17.89 -1.04 -13.75
C SER A 10 -16.79 -1.14 -14.83
N SER A 11 -17.07 -1.89 -15.89
CA SER A 11 -16.42 -1.78 -17.17
C SER A 11 -16.95 -0.52 -17.84
N VAL A 12 -16.61 0.65 -17.30
CA VAL A 12 -16.40 1.83 -18.15
C VAL A 12 -15.10 1.55 -18.89
N LEU A 13 -15.17 0.62 -19.85
CA LEU A 13 -14.25 0.55 -20.96
C LEU A 13 -14.49 1.83 -21.75
N GLY A 14 -13.82 2.92 -21.35
CA GLY A 14 -13.51 3.95 -22.31
C GLY A 14 -12.85 3.26 -23.51
N PRO A 15 -13.26 3.54 -24.75
CA PRO A 15 -12.75 2.85 -25.91
C PRO A 15 -11.23 2.96 -25.88
N ILE A 16 -10.56 1.84 -25.58
CA ILE A 16 -9.15 1.68 -25.89
C ILE A 16 -9.16 1.75 -27.41
N ALA A 17 -8.79 2.92 -27.94
CA ALA A 17 -8.68 3.13 -29.36
C ALA A 17 -7.87 1.96 -29.93
N LEU A 18 -8.55 1.18 -30.76
CA LEU A 18 -8.02 0.04 -31.48
C LEU A 18 -6.77 0.48 -32.23
N PHE A 19 -5.60 0.28 -31.64
CA PHE A 19 -4.33 0.30 -32.38
C PHE A 19 -4.24 -1.01 -33.18
N THR A 20 -5.16 -1.18 -34.12
CA THR A 20 -4.99 -2.16 -35.19
C THR A 20 -3.80 -1.72 -36.02
N THR A 21 -2.98 -2.69 -36.39
CA THR A 21 -1.75 -2.55 -37.15
C THR A 21 -2.03 -2.04 -38.57
N ALA A 22 -2.38 -0.77 -38.70
CA ALA A 22 -2.08 0.00 -39.89
C ALA A 22 -0.70 0.63 -39.68
N CYS A 23 0.10 0.75 -40.73
CA CYS A 23 1.37 1.51 -40.75
C CYS A 23 1.12 3.01 -40.47
N SER A 24 0.56 3.34 -39.32
CA SER A 24 0.48 4.68 -38.77
C SER A 24 1.91 5.10 -38.53
N ALA A 25 2.43 5.94 -39.41
CA ALA A 25 3.77 6.47 -39.32
C ALA A 25 4.06 6.93 -37.87
N VAL A 26 5.19 6.47 -37.34
CA VAL A 26 5.71 6.88 -36.06
C VAL A 26 5.97 8.39 -36.16
N TYR A 27 5.20 9.21 -35.45
CA TYR A 27 5.34 10.66 -35.50
C TYR A 27 5.83 11.19 -34.16
N ARG A 28 7.14 11.38 -34.06
CA ARG A 28 7.76 12.32 -33.12
C ARG A 28 7.22 13.73 -33.37
N PHE A 29 7.07 14.53 -32.32
CA PHE A 29 6.72 15.94 -32.45
C PHE A 29 7.44 16.76 -31.39
N ASP A 30 7.82 17.98 -31.77
CA ASP A 30 8.34 18.94 -30.81
C ASP A 30 7.19 19.61 -30.04
N GLN A 31 7.40 19.78 -28.74
CA GLN A 31 6.61 20.62 -27.85
C GLN A 31 6.94 22.10 -28.09
N VAL A 32 6.03 23.00 -27.69
CA VAL A 32 6.31 24.44 -27.67
C VAL A 32 7.27 24.72 -26.51
N ASP A 33 8.44 25.27 -26.84
CA ASP A 33 9.38 25.76 -25.83
C ASP A 33 8.74 26.92 -25.05
N ASP A 34 8.34 26.64 -23.82
CA ASP A 34 7.74 27.61 -22.90
C ASP A 34 8.72 28.06 -21.80
N GLY A 35 10.01 27.76 -21.98
CA GLY A 35 11.08 28.22 -21.10
C GLY A 35 11.10 27.54 -19.73
N LYS A 36 10.50 26.35 -19.58
CA LYS A 36 10.45 25.61 -18.29
C LYS A 36 10.45 24.10 -18.48
N ILE A 37 10.88 23.38 -17.45
CA ILE A 37 10.82 21.92 -17.40
C ILE A 37 9.62 21.49 -16.54
N LYS A 38 8.65 20.80 -17.12
CA LYS A 38 7.49 20.25 -16.43
C LYS A 38 7.78 18.84 -15.92
N LEU A 39 7.79 18.68 -14.60
CA LEU A 39 7.90 17.39 -13.91
C LEU A 39 6.51 16.88 -13.52
N ALA A 40 6.00 15.91 -14.27
CA ALA A 40 4.69 15.33 -14.04
C ALA A 40 4.72 14.20 -12.99
N THR A 41 3.84 14.27 -11.98
CA THR A 41 3.82 13.31 -10.88
C THR A 41 2.42 12.80 -10.56
N VAL A 42 2.38 11.53 -10.11
CA VAL A 42 1.22 10.85 -9.52
C VAL A 42 1.56 10.49 -8.07
N THR A 43 1.82 11.48 -7.23
CA THR A 43 2.28 11.26 -5.85
C THR A 43 1.21 11.48 -4.79
N SER A 44 1.33 10.74 -3.68
CA SER A 44 0.65 11.10 -2.43
C SER A 44 1.10 12.48 -1.93
N ALA A 45 0.27 13.12 -1.11
CA ALA A 45 0.54 14.46 -0.56
C ALA A 45 1.89 14.60 0.19
N SER A 46 2.41 13.52 0.77
CA SER A 46 3.72 13.51 1.44
C SER A 46 4.88 13.58 0.44
N ALA A 47 4.85 12.76 -0.60
CA ALA A 47 5.87 12.75 -1.66
C ALA A 47 5.80 14.04 -2.51
N SER A 48 4.60 14.59 -2.74
CA SER A 48 4.47 15.89 -3.40
C SER A 48 5.15 17.01 -2.59
N GLY A 49 5.06 16.98 -1.25
CA GLY A 49 5.75 17.94 -0.39
C GLY A 49 7.26 17.95 -0.60
N SER A 50 7.89 16.76 -0.58
CA SER A 50 9.33 16.65 -0.85
C SER A 50 9.72 17.09 -2.26
N LEU A 51 8.89 16.80 -3.28
CA LEU A 51 9.14 17.24 -4.66
C LEU A 51 9.06 18.76 -4.79
N THR A 52 8.07 19.39 -4.17
CA THR A 52 7.98 20.86 -4.11
C THR A 52 9.23 21.46 -3.47
N THR A 53 9.70 20.90 -2.34
CA THR A 53 10.91 21.38 -1.67
C THR A 53 12.15 21.33 -2.56
N ILE A 54 12.38 20.21 -3.28
CA ILE A 54 13.55 20.13 -4.17
C ILE A 54 13.45 21.06 -5.38
N ILE A 55 12.24 21.27 -5.91
CA ILE A 55 12.02 22.15 -7.06
C ILE A 55 12.25 23.61 -6.67
N SER A 56 11.72 24.03 -5.52
CA SER A 56 11.99 25.37 -4.98
C SER A 56 13.49 25.59 -4.77
N LYS A 57 14.21 24.56 -4.29
CA LYS A 57 15.66 24.62 -4.09
C LYS A 57 16.41 24.75 -5.42
N TYR A 58 16.10 23.93 -6.42
CA TYR A 58 16.68 24.02 -7.76
C TYR A 58 16.46 25.40 -8.38
N ASN A 59 15.20 25.87 -8.39
CA ASN A 59 14.85 27.17 -8.99
C ASN A 59 15.54 28.35 -8.30
N SER A 60 15.89 28.22 -7.02
CA SER A 60 16.64 29.26 -6.29
C SER A 60 18.16 29.24 -6.52
N GLN A 61 18.70 28.17 -7.10
CA GLN A 61 20.14 27.93 -7.22
C GLN A 61 20.63 27.72 -8.66
N LYS A 62 19.73 27.49 -9.62
CA LYS A 62 20.04 27.29 -11.03
C LYS A 62 20.76 28.51 -11.63
N ASP A 63 21.48 28.31 -12.74
CA ASP A 63 22.04 29.43 -13.48
C ASP A 63 20.90 30.31 -14.04
N PRO A 64 21.11 31.62 -14.23
CA PRO A 64 20.07 32.51 -14.77
C PRO A 64 19.51 32.05 -16.12
N ASN A 65 20.36 31.43 -16.96
CA ASN A 65 20.01 30.94 -18.30
C ASN A 65 19.37 29.53 -18.31
N ASP A 66 19.41 28.82 -17.18
CA ASP A 66 18.79 27.50 -17.08
C ASP A 66 17.29 27.60 -16.96
N TYR A 67 16.57 26.58 -17.41
CA TYR A 67 15.12 26.57 -17.29
C TYR A 67 14.70 26.26 -15.84
N PRO A 68 13.74 27.01 -15.27
CA PRO A 68 13.10 26.61 -14.02
C PRO A 68 12.33 25.30 -14.21
N VAL A 69 12.11 24.59 -13.11
CA VAL A 69 11.29 23.37 -13.06
C VAL A 69 9.94 23.69 -12.41
N GLU A 70 8.87 23.13 -12.95
CA GLU A 70 7.52 23.21 -12.42
C GLU A 70 6.99 21.79 -12.14
N LEU A 71 6.26 21.62 -11.02
CA LEU A 71 5.60 20.36 -10.71
C LEU A 71 4.20 20.32 -11.33
N VAL A 72 3.92 19.32 -12.15
CA VAL A 72 2.59 19.07 -12.73
C VAL A 72 1.96 17.86 -12.01
N SER A 73 0.84 18.07 -11.33
CA SER A 73 0.11 16.97 -10.67
C SER A 73 -0.85 16.30 -11.65
N LEU A 74 -0.62 15.03 -11.98
CA LEU A 74 -1.49 14.25 -12.88
C LEU A 74 -2.66 13.59 -12.13
N ASP A 75 -2.42 13.15 -10.90
CA ASP A 75 -3.46 12.57 -10.05
C ASP A 75 -3.13 12.68 -8.56
N SER A 76 -4.00 13.35 -7.81
CA SER A 76 -3.88 13.51 -6.36
C SER A 76 -4.17 12.24 -5.56
N ARG A 77 -4.74 11.20 -6.21
CA ARG A 77 -4.93 9.87 -5.61
C ARG A 77 -3.68 8.98 -5.74
N GLY A 78 -2.68 9.40 -6.51
CA GLY A 78 -1.45 8.65 -6.72
C GLY A 78 -1.61 7.42 -7.64
N SER A 79 -2.54 7.45 -8.59
CA SER A 79 -2.72 6.35 -9.54
C SER A 79 -1.76 6.49 -10.73
N TYR A 80 -0.75 5.62 -10.79
CA TYR A 80 0.14 5.47 -11.95
C TYR A 80 -0.63 5.18 -13.25
N SER A 81 -1.73 4.43 -13.16
CA SER A 81 -2.62 4.15 -14.30
C SER A 81 -3.29 5.42 -14.85
N ASN A 82 -3.67 6.37 -13.99
CA ASN A 82 -4.22 7.65 -14.44
C ASN A 82 -3.13 8.51 -15.11
N GLY A 83 -1.91 8.52 -14.57
CA GLY A 83 -0.78 9.19 -15.21
C GLY A 83 -0.46 8.62 -16.60
N LYS A 84 -0.53 7.29 -16.75
CA LYS A 84 -0.39 6.62 -18.06
C LYS A 84 -1.50 7.02 -19.04
N LYS A 85 -2.76 7.08 -18.59
CA LYS A 85 -3.89 7.50 -19.43
C LYS A 85 -3.74 8.94 -19.90
N ASP A 86 -3.33 9.85 -19.01
CA ASP A 86 -3.04 11.24 -19.37
C ASP A 86 -1.94 11.34 -20.45
N LEU A 87 -0.82 10.62 -20.25
CA LEU A 87 0.26 10.52 -21.23
C LEU A 87 -0.24 10.04 -22.60
N GLN A 88 -1.02 8.96 -22.62
CA GLN A 88 -1.58 8.42 -23.86
C GLN A 88 -2.52 9.41 -24.56
N ALA A 89 -3.37 10.11 -23.81
CA ALA A 89 -4.24 11.14 -24.36
C ALA A 89 -3.44 12.29 -25.00
N LYS A 90 -2.36 12.74 -24.34
CA LYS A 90 -1.49 13.82 -24.85
C LYS A 90 -0.69 13.41 -26.08
N LEU A 91 -0.18 12.18 -26.11
CA LEU A 91 0.47 11.61 -27.31
C LEU A 91 -0.51 11.52 -28.48
N LEU A 92 -1.73 11.01 -28.26
CA LEU A 92 -2.76 10.91 -29.29
C LEU A 92 -3.17 12.29 -29.83
N ALA A 93 -3.32 13.28 -28.95
CA ALA A 93 -3.68 14.64 -29.31
C ALA A 93 -2.51 15.46 -29.90
N LYS A 94 -1.27 14.95 -29.83
CA LYS A 94 -0.03 15.71 -30.10
C LYS A 94 -0.04 17.04 -29.35
N ASP A 95 -0.35 17.00 -28.05
CA ASP A 95 -0.52 18.19 -27.21
C ASP A 95 0.81 18.92 -26.98
N LYS A 96 1.17 19.82 -27.90
CA LYS A 96 2.46 20.54 -27.84
C LYS A 96 2.57 21.55 -26.70
N ASN A 97 1.45 21.97 -26.10
CA ASN A 97 1.43 23.07 -25.13
C ASN A 97 1.41 22.57 -23.69
N ASN A 98 0.71 21.47 -23.41
CA ASN A 98 0.50 20.97 -22.05
C ASN A 98 1.12 19.59 -21.80
N PHE A 99 2.00 19.12 -22.69
CA PHE A 99 2.80 17.95 -22.40
C PHE A 99 3.96 18.31 -21.45
N TYR A 100 4.75 17.31 -21.07
CA TYR A 100 5.75 17.44 -20.02
C TYR A 100 7.06 16.77 -20.42
N ASN A 101 8.14 17.15 -19.76
CA ASN A 101 9.50 16.73 -20.09
C ASN A 101 9.96 15.54 -19.22
N LEU A 102 9.41 15.44 -18.00
CA LEU A 102 9.73 14.37 -17.06
C LEU A 102 8.47 13.81 -16.43
N THR A 103 8.48 12.52 -16.09
CA THR A 103 7.43 11.93 -15.27
C THR A 103 7.96 10.88 -14.29
N PHE A 104 7.34 10.79 -13.10
CA PHE A 104 7.46 9.62 -12.23
C PHE A 104 6.38 8.60 -12.58
N ASN A 105 6.76 7.51 -13.25
CA ASN A 105 5.83 6.43 -13.57
C ASN A 105 6.55 5.08 -13.73
N TYR A 106 5.80 4.00 -13.90
CA TYR A 106 6.37 2.69 -14.22
C TYR A 106 6.96 2.67 -15.63
N SER A 107 7.91 1.75 -15.85
CA SER A 107 8.71 1.66 -17.07
C SER A 107 7.92 1.32 -18.33
N ASP A 108 6.69 0.82 -18.22
CA ASP A 108 5.80 0.57 -19.36
C ASP A 108 5.44 1.86 -20.10
N VAL A 109 5.48 3.00 -19.41
CA VAL A 109 5.35 4.33 -20.04
C VAL A 109 6.44 4.59 -21.08
N VAL A 110 7.68 4.12 -20.86
CA VAL A 110 8.75 4.24 -21.86
C VAL A 110 8.38 3.46 -23.13
N SER A 111 7.85 2.25 -22.99
CA SER A 111 7.41 1.47 -24.14
C SER A 111 6.28 2.17 -24.91
N ILE A 112 5.38 2.89 -24.23
CA ILE A 112 4.34 3.70 -24.89
C ILE A 112 4.95 4.89 -25.64
N LEU A 113 5.88 5.61 -25.03
CA LEU A 113 6.58 6.74 -25.64
C LEU A 113 7.36 6.34 -26.89
N SER A 114 8.03 5.17 -26.84
CA SER A 114 8.82 4.62 -27.95
C SER A 114 8.03 4.40 -29.24
N ARG A 115 6.73 4.13 -29.12
CA ARG A 115 5.85 3.96 -30.29
C ARG A 115 5.65 5.26 -31.08
N SER A 116 5.93 6.40 -30.46
CA SER A 116 5.92 7.72 -31.09
C SER A 116 7.29 8.39 -31.12
N GLN A 117 8.38 7.69 -30.77
CA GLN A 117 9.73 8.26 -30.63
C GLN A 117 9.77 9.49 -29.70
N MET A 118 8.98 9.45 -28.61
CA MET A 118 8.87 10.53 -27.62
C MET A 118 9.62 10.23 -26.32
N GLU A 119 10.35 9.12 -26.24
CA GLU A 119 11.23 8.76 -25.14
C GLU A 119 12.53 9.58 -25.19
N LEU A 120 13.01 10.03 -24.03
CA LEU A 120 14.29 10.72 -23.92
C LEU A 120 15.30 9.81 -23.20
N SER A 121 16.41 9.49 -23.89
CA SER A 121 17.52 8.77 -23.28
C SER A 121 18.32 9.65 -22.31
N PHE A 122 18.72 9.07 -21.19
CA PHE A 122 19.60 9.61 -20.16
C PHE A 122 21.06 9.12 -20.27
N ASP A 123 21.48 8.58 -21.43
CA ASP A 123 22.86 8.10 -21.62
C ASP A 123 23.94 9.18 -21.38
N THR A 124 23.57 10.46 -21.49
CA THR A 124 24.44 11.62 -21.23
C THR A 124 24.35 12.15 -19.79
N VAL A 125 23.52 11.55 -18.93
CA VAL A 125 23.40 11.91 -17.51
C VAL A 125 24.37 11.04 -16.71
N ASP A 126 25.07 11.64 -15.74
CA ASP A 126 25.93 10.87 -14.84
C ASP A 126 25.07 9.97 -13.92
N THR A 127 25.08 8.68 -14.20
CA THR A 127 24.40 7.64 -13.41
C THR A 127 25.35 6.83 -12.56
N SER A 128 26.61 7.27 -12.40
CA SER A 128 27.67 6.52 -11.71
C SER A 128 27.38 6.21 -10.23
N ASN A 129 26.52 7.01 -9.60
CA ASN A 129 26.04 6.79 -8.25
C ASN A 129 25.16 5.54 -8.12
N PHE A 130 24.42 5.17 -9.17
CA PHE A 130 23.58 3.96 -9.16
C PHE A 130 24.42 2.69 -9.12
N ASP A 131 23.92 1.68 -8.40
CA ASP A 131 24.36 0.30 -8.60
C ASP A 131 23.88 -0.19 -9.98
N PRO A 132 24.78 -0.64 -10.89
CA PRO A 132 24.41 -1.01 -12.25
C PRO A 132 23.34 -2.10 -12.35
N SER A 133 23.23 -2.98 -11.34
CA SER A 133 22.21 -4.04 -11.34
C SER A 133 20.78 -3.49 -11.31
N PHE A 134 20.58 -2.26 -10.79
CA PHE A 134 19.29 -1.58 -10.77
C PHE A 134 18.97 -0.80 -12.05
N LEU A 135 19.93 -0.64 -12.97
CA LEU A 135 19.69 -0.02 -14.28
C LEU A 135 19.33 -1.06 -15.35
N SER A 136 19.65 -2.33 -15.11
CA SER A 136 19.50 -3.45 -16.06
C SER A 136 18.06 -3.69 -16.54
N PHE A 137 17.03 -3.21 -15.83
CA PHE A 137 15.64 -3.34 -16.27
C PHE A 137 15.37 -2.57 -17.57
N ASN A 138 16.16 -1.55 -17.91
CA ASN A 138 16.06 -0.83 -19.18
C ASN A 138 16.22 -1.76 -20.38
N ASN A 139 17.04 -2.82 -20.24
CA ASN A 139 17.28 -3.81 -21.28
C ASN A 139 16.03 -4.64 -21.63
N ASN A 140 15.02 -4.64 -20.74
CA ASN A 140 13.77 -5.39 -20.88
C ASN A 140 12.57 -4.48 -21.14
N ILE A 141 12.80 -3.23 -21.56
CA ILE A 141 11.74 -2.33 -22.02
C ILE A 141 11.52 -2.58 -23.52
N SER A 142 10.27 -2.83 -23.91
CA SER A 142 9.93 -3.18 -25.28
C SER A 142 9.98 -1.95 -26.21
N ASN A 143 10.47 -2.15 -27.43
CA ASN A 143 10.60 -1.17 -28.53
C ASN A 143 11.62 -0.03 -28.33
N VAL A 144 12.55 -0.14 -27.39
CA VAL A 144 13.67 0.82 -27.24
C VAL A 144 15.03 0.16 -27.47
N ASN A 145 16.11 0.95 -27.52
CA ASN A 145 17.47 0.40 -27.54
C ASN A 145 17.80 -0.25 -26.19
N PRO A 146 18.11 -1.55 -26.13
CA PRO A 146 18.34 -2.25 -24.87
C PRO A 146 19.64 -1.83 -24.17
N ASN A 147 20.52 -1.07 -24.83
CA ASN A 147 21.78 -0.57 -24.26
C ASN A 147 21.69 0.88 -23.77
N SER A 148 20.50 1.51 -23.84
CA SER A 148 20.29 2.90 -23.44
C SER A 148 19.47 2.99 -22.15
N ILE A 149 19.67 4.07 -21.41
CA ILE A 149 18.96 4.36 -20.15
C ILE A 149 17.79 5.29 -20.45
N TYR A 150 16.56 4.80 -20.37
CA TYR A 150 15.34 5.60 -20.59
C TYR A 150 14.56 5.87 -19.30
N ALA A 151 14.82 5.07 -18.28
CA ALA A 151 14.18 5.15 -16.98
C ALA A 151 15.21 4.98 -15.87
N LEU A 152 15.17 5.89 -14.90
CA LEU A 152 16.04 5.87 -13.72
C LEU A 152 15.23 5.45 -12.49
N PRO A 153 15.66 4.44 -11.72
CA PRO A 153 14.93 3.99 -10.55
C PRO A 153 14.99 5.07 -9.47
N ALA A 154 13.92 5.84 -9.32
CA ALA A 154 13.93 7.00 -8.44
C ALA A 154 13.43 6.69 -7.03
N THR A 155 12.44 5.79 -6.92
CA THR A 155 11.86 5.40 -5.64
C THR A 155 11.55 3.91 -5.62
N VAL A 156 12.57 3.07 -5.41
CA VAL A 156 12.36 1.62 -5.29
C VAL A 156 11.68 1.36 -3.94
N SER A 157 10.53 0.71 -3.97
CA SER A 157 9.94 0.10 -2.79
C SER A 157 10.41 -1.35 -2.69
N GLY A 158 11.13 -1.69 -1.61
CA GLY A 158 11.27 -3.09 -1.23
C GLY A 158 9.99 -3.60 -0.58
N GLU A 159 9.76 -4.91 -0.64
CA GLU A 159 8.72 -5.58 0.15
C GLU A 159 9.35 -6.18 1.41
N VAL A 160 8.74 -5.94 2.55
CA VAL A 160 9.13 -6.55 3.84
C VAL A 160 7.98 -7.36 4.41
N LEU A 161 8.30 -8.38 5.22
CA LEU A 161 7.34 -9.08 6.05
C LEU A 161 7.41 -8.49 7.46
N VAL A 162 6.27 -8.08 8.00
CA VAL A 162 6.19 -7.50 9.35
C VAL A 162 5.37 -8.43 10.22
N LEU A 163 5.97 -8.91 11.30
CA LEU A 163 5.29 -9.67 12.33
C LEU A 163 4.79 -8.72 13.41
N ASN A 164 3.51 -8.82 13.76
CA ASN A 164 2.97 -8.16 14.93
C ASN A 164 3.39 -8.97 16.16
N GLY A 165 4.42 -8.49 16.87
CA GLY A 165 5.04 -9.21 17.98
C GLY A 165 4.05 -9.61 19.08
N PRO A 166 3.26 -8.66 19.64
CA PRO A 166 2.24 -8.95 20.64
C PRO A 166 1.22 -10.00 20.19
N VAL A 167 0.72 -9.88 18.95
CA VAL A 167 -0.26 -10.83 18.42
C VAL A 167 0.33 -12.23 18.25
N LEU A 168 1.51 -12.33 17.64
CA LEU A 168 2.14 -13.62 17.38
C LEU A 168 2.62 -14.30 18.68
N HIS A 169 3.07 -13.51 19.67
CA HIS A 169 3.34 -14.01 21.02
C HIS A 169 2.08 -14.66 21.62
N TYR A 170 0.95 -13.94 21.64
CA TYR A 170 -0.31 -14.46 22.18
C TYR A 170 -0.73 -15.78 21.50
N ILE A 171 -0.70 -15.81 20.17
CA ILE A 171 -1.07 -16.99 19.36
C ILE A 171 -0.22 -18.19 19.75
N LEU A 172 1.10 -18.04 19.74
CA LEU A 172 2.03 -19.13 19.99
C LEU A 172 2.01 -19.55 21.46
N SER A 173 1.96 -18.61 22.40
CA SER A 173 1.89 -18.90 23.84
C SER A 173 0.60 -19.63 24.23
N SER A 174 -0.52 -19.33 23.57
CA SER A 174 -1.79 -20.05 23.78
C SER A 174 -1.75 -21.49 23.26
N ALA A 175 -1.02 -21.72 22.16
CA ALA A 175 -0.88 -23.04 21.54
C ALA A 175 0.24 -23.90 22.14
N LYS A 176 1.22 -23.30 22.82
CA LYS A 176 2.46 -23.94 23.30
C LYS A 176 2.19 -24.94 24.43
N LYS A 177 2.83 -26.12 24.32
CA LYS A 177 2.88 -27.15 25.37
C LYS A 177 3.57 -26.63 26.63
N ASP A 178 2.95 -26.86 27.78
CA ASP A 178 3.57 -26.51 29.05
C ASP A 178 4.75 -27.43 29.36
N SER A 179 5.92 -26.84 29.64
CA SER A 179 7.13 -27.57 30.07
C SER A 179 6.88 -28.34 31.38
N ASN A 180 5.93 -27.89 32.21
CA ASN A 180 5.64 -28.48 33.53
C ASN A 180 4.49 -29.51 33.53
N THR A 181 3.98 -29.95 32.38
CA THR A 181 3.01 -31.06 32.32
C THR A 181 3.68 -32.43 32.48
N THR A 182 4.33 -32.62 33.63
CA THR A 182 4.59 -33.95 34.20
C THR A 182 3.47 -34.21 35.21
N LEU A 183 2.51 -35.06 34.83
CA LEU A 183 1.51 -35.74 35.67
C LEU A 183 1.33 -35.21 37.12
N SER A 184 0.48 -34.21 37.31
CA SER A 184 -0.18 -34.00 38.60
C SER A 184 -1.68 -33.82 38.39
N THR A 185 -2.39 -34.94 38.37
CA THR A 185 -3.83 -34.98 38.67
C THR A 185 -4.05 -34.31 40.04
N HIS A 186 -5.08 -33.47 40.16
CA HIS A 186 -5.54 -32.73 41.35
C HIS A 186 -4.99 -31.30 41.49
N SER A 187 -5.57 -30.36 40.74
CA SER A 187 -6.05 -29.08 41.28
C SER A 187 -6.85 -28.33 40.23
N ALA A 188 -8.17 -28.26 40.43
CA ALA A 188 -9.07 -27.39 39.68
C ALA A 188 -8.87 -25.94 40.15
N SER A 189 -7.87 -25.25 39.60
CA SER A 189 -7.70 -23.80 39.74
C SER A 189 -7.28 -23.27 38.38
N ASN A 190 -8.22 -22.64 37.66
CA ASN A 190 -8.08 -21.75 36.49
C ASN A 190 -6.91 -22.01 35.51
N ASN A 191 -6.48 -23.25 35.33
CA ASN A 191 -5.49 -23.61 34.32
C ASN A 191 -6.20 -23.64 32.98
N SER A 192 -6.08 -22.54 32.24
CA SER A 192 -6.27 -22.51 30.79
C SER A 192 -5.56 -23.73 30.19
N ASN A 193 -6.32 -24.61 29.54
CA ASN A 193 -5.79 -25.75 28.79
C ASN A 193 -4.76 -25.20 27.77
N LYS A 194 -3.47 -25.29 28.09
CA LYS A 194 -2.39 -24.95 27.15
C LYS A 194 -2.34 -26.01 26.05
N GLY A 195 -2.12 -25.58 24.80
CA GLY A 195 -2.10 -26.47 23.64
C GLY A 195 -0.90 -27.42 23.60
N THR A 196 -0.78 -28.19 22.52
CA THR A 196 0.28 -29.20 22.31
C THR A 196 1.40 -28.78 21.37
N MET A 197 1.41 -27.55 20.86
CA MET A 197 2.42 -27.05 19.93
C MET A 197 3.81 -27.02 20.60
N VAL A 198 4.84 -27.40 19.86
CA VAL A 198 6.25 -27.31 20.28
C VAL A 198 6.92 -26.15 19.57
N VAL A 199 7.65 -25.31 20.31
CA VAL A 199 8.57 -24.33 19.74
C VAL A 199 9.92 -25.00 19.57
N ALA A 200 10.44 -25.07 18.34
CA ALA A 200 11.74 -25.68 18.08
C ALA A 200 12.88 -24.91 18.78
N SER A 201 13.93 -25.63 19.15
CA SER A 201 15.07 -25.10 19.91
C SER A 201 16.26 -24.71 19.03
N ASP A 202 16.10 -24.63 17.71
CA ASP A 202 17.16 -24.10 16.84
C ASP A 202 17.41 -22.61 17.13
N SER A 203 18.59 -22.12 16.76
CA SER A 203 19.05 -20.78 17.14
C SER A 203 18.16 -19.66 16.57
N GLU A 204 17.69 -19.80 15.33
CA GLU A 204 16.83 -18.80 14.68
C GLU A 204 15.46 -18.75 15.34
N THR A 205 14.85 -19.91 15.61
CA THR A 205 13.57 -20.02 16.32
C THR A 205 13.66 -19.47 17.74
N SER A 206 14.74 -19.79 18.46
CA SER A 206 14.97 -19.28 19.82
C SER A 206 15.14 -17.76 19.82
N SER A 207 15.90 -17.21 18.88
CA SER A 207 16.07 -15.76 18.74
C SER A 207 14.76 -15.04 18.40
N LEU A 208 13.95 -15.61 17.50
CA LEU A 208 12.64 -15.07 17.17
C LEU A 208 11.70 -15.11 18.38
N TRP A 209 11.67 -16.21 19.13
CA TRP A 209 10.88 -16.35 20.34
C TRP A 209 11.19 -15.25 21.36
N THR A 210 12.49 -15.00 21.63
CA THR A 210 12.91 -13.92 22.53
C THR A 210 12.45 -12.54 22.06
N LYS A 211 12.47 -12.27 20.75
CA LYS A 211 11.96 -10.99 20.20
C LYS A 211 10.44 -10.86 20.39
N LEU A 212 9.69 -11.95 20.22
CA LEU A 212 8.24 -11.97 20.45
C LEU A 212 7.89 -11.70 21.92
N GLU A 213 8.58 -12.37 22.84
CA GLU A 213 8.41 -12.11 24.28
C GLU A 213 8.75 -10.67 24.65
N ALA A 214 9.85 -10.12 24.11
CA ALA A 214 10.22 -8.72 24.34
C ALA A 214 9.15 -7.75 23.81
N ALA A 215 8.59 -8.00 22.63
CA ALA A 215 7.53 -7.19 22.05
C ALA A 215 6.25 -7.21 22.91
N ALA A 216 5.83 -8.39 23.40
CA ALA A 216 4.69 -8.51 24.31
C ALA A 216 4.92 -7.82 25.65
N LYS A 217 6.13 -7.93 26.22
CA LYS A 217 6.54 -7.21 27.45
C LYS A 217 6.49 -5.69 27.26
N MET A 218 6.99 -5.18 26.14
CA MET A 218 6.91 -3.74 25.82
C MET A 218 5.46 -3.26 25.68
N ASN A 219 4.63 -4.03 24.99
CA ASN A 219 3.22 -3.70 24.82
C ASN A 219 2.47 -3.65 26.16
N ALA A 220 2.75 -4.59 27.06
CA ALA A 220 2.19 -4.61 28.42
C ALA A 220 2.60 -3.39 29.28
N GLN A 221 3.78 -2.80 29.05
CA GLN A 221 4.29 -1.64 29.80
C GLN A 221 3.64 -0.31 29.39
N THR A 222 2.82 -0.27 28.34
CA THR A 222 2.26 0.97 27.80
C THR A 222 1.06 1.54 28.57
N ASN A 223 0.60 0.86 29.62
CA ASN A 223 -0.39 1.41 30.54
C ASN A 223 0.30 2.35 31.55
N GLU A 224 0.02 3.66 31.49
CA GLU A 224 0.46 4.66 32.49
C GLU A 224 -0.18 4.46 33.88
N THR A 225 -0.90 3.35 34.12
CA THR A 225 -1.33 2.99 35.47
C THR A 225 -0.17 2.30 36.19
N GLN A 226 0.38 3.03 37.17
CA GLN A 226 1.34 2.59 38.17
C GLN A 226 1.14 1.14 38.65
N VAL A 227 2.21 0.58 39.25
CA VAL A 227 2.20 -0.50 40.28
C VAL A 227 2.57 -1.91 39.77
N LEU A 228 3.88 -2.17 39.60
CA LEU A 228 4.71 -3.07 40.45
C LEU A 228 5.95 -3.56 39.69
N LYS A 229 7.09 -2.90 39.95
CA LYS A 229 8.39 -3.56 39.90
C LYS A 229 8.40 -4.60 41.02
N SER A 230 7.95 -5.80 40.75
CA SER A 230 8.07 -6.93 41.67
C SER A 230 8.44 -8.15 40.87
N ASN A 231 9.40 -8.92 41.38
CA ASN A 231 9.94 -10.19 40.88
C ASN A 231 8.85 -11.22 40.58
N SER A 232 8.05 -10.94 39.55
CA SER A 232 7.00 -11.82 39.06
C SER A 232 7.60 -12.67 37.95
N SER A 233 7.19 -13.95 37.94
CA SER A 233 7.58 -14.91 36.91
C SER A 233 7.34 -14.34 35.52
N GLU A 234 8.14 -14.81 34.56
CA GLU A 234 8.12 -14.36 33.15
C GLU A 234 6.71 -14.31 32.52
N SER A 235 5.81 -15.20 32.96
CA SER A 235 4.39 -15.24 32.58
C SER A 235 3.59 -13.98 32.93
N ASN A 236 3.92 -13.29 34.01
CA ASN A 236 3.12 -12.16 34.48
C ASN A 236 3.43 -10.88 33.70
N GLN A 237 4.59 -10.80 33.05
CA GLN A 237 5.03 -9.60 32.33
C GLN A 237 4.38 -9.43 30.96
N THR A 238 3.93 -10.51 30.32
CA THR A 238 3.22 -10.46 29.02
C THR A 238 1.70 -10.49 29.16
N GLN A 239 1.19 -10.91 30.33
CA GLN A 239 -0.23 -11.22 30.55
C GLN A 239 -1.18 -10.08 30.17
N ALA A 240 -0.82 -8.82 30.44
CA ALA A 240 -1.64 -7.67 30.08
C ALA A 240 -1.78 -7.51 28.56
N SER A 241 -0.67 -7.69 27.83
CA SER A 241 -0.66 -7.69 26.36
C SER A 241 -1.48 -8.86 25.82
N ASP A 242 -1.20 -10.08 26.28
CA ASP A 242 -1.92 -11.29 25.84
C ASP A 242 -3.44 -11.19 26.09
N THR A 243 -3.84 -10.60 27.23
CA THR A 243 -5.25 -10.35 27.56
C THR A 243 -5.89 -9.33 26.63
N GLU A 244 -5.17 -8.28 26.26
CA GLU A 244 -5.65 -7.28 25.30
C GLU A 244 -5.81 -7.89 23.91
N ILE A 245 -4.82 -8.62 23.41
CA ILE A 245 -4.89 -9.31 22.12
C ILE A 245 -6.03 -10.31 22.08
N LYS A 246 -6.24 -11.07 23.17
CA LYS A 246 -7.35 -12.02 23.31
C LYS A 246 -8.73 -11.38 23.11
N LYS A 247 -8.92 -10.10 23.48
CA LYS A 247 -10.21 -9.40 23.23
C LYS A 247 -10.54 -9.35 21.74
N ILE A 248 -9.53 -9.17 20.89
CA ILE A 248 -9.67 -9.09 19.42
C ILE A 248 -9.71 -10.51 18.83
N TRP A 249 -8.76 -11.37 19.19
CA TRP A 249 -8.55 -12.69 18.56
C TRP A 249 -9.44 -13.81 19.10
N GLY A 250 -9.92 -13.69 20.34
CA GLY A 250 -10.67 -14.76 21.02
C GLY A 250 -9.77 -15.90 21.49
N ASP A 251 -10.37 -16.95 22.03
CA ASP A 251 -9.66 -18.10 22.57
C ASP A 251 -9.05 -19.00 21.49
N TYR A 252 -7.81 -19.45 21.74
CA TYR A 252 -7.19 -20.53 21.00
C TYR A 252 -8.00 -21.83 21.12
N GLN A 253 -8.18 -22.53 20.00
CA GLN A 253 -8.80 -23.84 19.91
C GLN A 253 -7.80 -24.87 19.37
N GLU A 254 -7.68 -25.96 20.10
CA GLU A 254 -6.85 -27.10 19.69
C GLU A 254 -7.62 -27.98 18.72
N VAL A 255 -7.33 -27.86 17.43
CA VAL A 255 -8.04 -28.56 16.35
C VAL A 255 -7.07 -29.25 15.40
N ASP A 256 -7.52 -30.34 14.78
CA ASP A 256 -6.74 -31.05 13.77
C ASP A 256 -6.53 -30.17 12.54
N GLY A 257 -5.30 -30.16 12.01
CA GLY A 257 -4.88 -29.24 10.96
C GLY A 257 -4.69 -27.79 11.41
N GLY A 258 -4.94 -27.47 12.68
CA GLY A 258 -4.53 -26.22 13.33
C GLY A 258 -3.09 -26.30 13.87
N LEU A 259 -2.82 -25.60 14.97
CA LEU A 259 -1.53 -25.63 15.69
C LEU A 259 -1.35 -26.84 16.62
N LYS A 260 -2.36 -27.72 16.73
CA LYS A 260 -2.28 -28.97 17.49
C LYS A 260 -1.10 -29.82 17.03
N ASN A 261 -0.22 -30.21 17.96
CA ASN A 261 1.00 -30.98 17.74
C ASN A 261 1.97 -30.38 16.69
N TYR A 262 1.78 -29.11 16.31
CA TYR A 262 2.63 -28.46 15.33
C TYR A 262 4.00 -28.14 15.95
N THR A 263 5.07 -28.25 15.16
CA THR A 263 6.40 -27.78 15.55
C THR A 263 6.68 -26.45 14.87
N PHE A 264 6.59 -25.36 15.63
CA PHE A 264 6.90 -24.02 15.15
C PHE A 264 8.41 -23.83 14.99
N LYS A 265 8.81 -23.31 13.83
CA LYS A 265 10.18 -22.92 13.48
C LYS A 265 10.18 -21.52 12.85
N ALA A 266 11.20 -20.72 13.09
CA ALA A 266 11.35 -19.41 12.42
C ALA A 266 11.41 -19.52 10.89
N SER A 267 11.89 -20.66 10.37
CA SER A 267 11.99 -20.91 8.93
C SER A 267 10.65 -20.88 8.18
N VAL A 268 9.51 -20.94 8.86
CA VAL A 268 8.18 -20.82 8.24
C VAL A 268 7.99 -19.48 7.53
N PHE A 269 8.76 -18.45 7.93
CA PHE A 269 8.69 -17.11 7.32
C PHE A 269 9.60 -16.95 6.08
N ASN A 270 10.39 -17.98 5.72
CA ASN A 270 11.40 -17.86 4.66
C ASN A 270 10.83 -18.05 3.24
N ASN A 271 9.69 -18.73 3.10
CA ASN A 271 9.05 -19.03 1.81
C ASN A 271 7.52 -18.96 1.91
N TRP A 272 6.86 -18.70 0.78
CA TRP A 272 5.41 -18.49 0.72
C TRP A 272 4.59 -19.72 1.11
N LYS A 273 5.02 -20.93 0.73
CA LYS A 273 4.31 -22.18 0.98
C LYS A 273 4.22 -22.48 2.47
N ASP A 274 5.35 -22.42 3.18
CA ASP A 274 5.39 -22.67 4.62
C ASP A 274 4.68 -21.56 5.40
N LEU A 275 4.80 -20.30 4.95
CA LEU A 275 4.08 -19.17 5.55
C LEU A 275 2.57 -19.33 5.41
N ASN A 276 2.09 -19.73 4.23
CA ASN A 276 0.67 -19.97 3.96
C ASN A 276 0.14 -21.16 4.77
N ASP A 277 0.91 -22.26 4.89
CA ASP A 277 0.52 -23.40 5.75
C ASP A 277 0.43 -22.97 7.22
N PHE A 278 1.43 -22.27 7.72
CA PHE A 278 1.44 -21.75 9.09
C PHE A 278 0.27 -20.79 9.35
N ALA A 279 0.01 -19.85 8.43
CA ALA A 279 -1.13 -18.95 8.52
C ALA A 279 -2.47 -19.71 8.51
N THR A 280 -2.58 -20.77 7.71
CA THR A 280 -3.78 -21.62 7.62
C THR A 280 -4.03 -22.35 8.93
N ARG A 281 -2.97 -22.85 9.58
CA ARG A 281 -3.05 -23.49 10.90
C ARG A 281 -3.52 -22.51 11.98
N ILE A 282 -3.01 -21.28 11.99
CA ILE A 282 -3.50 -20.24 12.89
C ILE A 282 -4.98 -19.97 12.60
N ALA A 283 -5.36 -19.80 11.34
CA ALA A 283 -6.74 -19.46 10.97
C ALA A 283 -7.76 -20.51 11.47
N LYS A 284 -7.40 -21.79 11.39
CA LYS A 284 -8.19 -22.91 11.93
C LYS A 284 -8.29 -22.89 13.46
N SER A 285 -7.23 -22.44 14.13
CA SER A 285 -7.15 -22.42 15.60
C SER A 285 -7.88 -21.25 16.28
N PHE A 286 -8.43 -20.28 15.55
CA PHE A 286 -9.16 -19.15 16.13
C PHE A 286 -10.54 -18.96 15.47
N THR A 287 -11.61 -19.24 16.22
CA THR A 287 -12.98 -19.26 15.70
C THR A 287 -13.50 -17.89 15.25
N LYS A 288 -13.02 -16.79 15.83
CA LYS A 288 -13.39 -15.43 15.41
C LYS A 288 -12.97 -15.12 13.95
N LEU A 289 -11.99 -15.83 13.41
CA LEU A 289 -11.63 -15.70 12.01
C LEU A 289 -12.66 -16.31 11.07
N GLN A 290 -13.43 -17.30 11.53
CA GLN A 290 -14.42 -18.03 10.73
C GLN A 290 -15.73 -17.26 10.49
N THR A 291 -15.87 -16.09 11.12
CA THR A 291 -17.01 -15.19 10.93
C THR A 291 -16.97 -14.56 9.54
N THR A 292 -18.02 -14.76 8.72
CA THR A 292 -18.09 -14.25 7.34
C THR A 292 -18.37 -12.75 7.26
N THR A 293 -19.02 -12.18 8.28
CA THR A 293 -19.32 -10.74 8.34
C THR A 293 -18.47 -10.13 9.44
N LYS A 294 -17.35 -9.51 9.05
CA LYS A 294 -16.41 -8.87 9.99
C LYS A 294 -16.69 -7.38 10.10
N LYS A 295 -16.69 -6.88 11.34
CA LYS A 295 -16.71 -5.44 11.63
C LYS A 295 -15.30 -4.87 11.61
N GLY A 296 -15.18 -3.57 11.38
CA GLY A 296 -13.91 -2.86 11.24
C GLY A 296 -12.96 -2.93 12.43
N GLU A 297 -13.44 -3.29 13.63
CA GLU A 297 -12.61 -3.45 14.84
C GLU A 297 -12.26 -4.91 15.18
N GLU A 298 -12.86 -5.88 14.50
CA GLU A 298 -12.66 -7.31 14.77
C GLU A 298 -11.37 -7.82 14.12
N VAL A 299 -10.90 -9.02 14.49
CA VAL A 299 -9.78 -9.68 13.80
C VAL A 299 -10.11 -9.88 12.32
N GLN A 300 -9.30 -9.34 11.42
CA GLN A 300 -9.61 -9.36 9.98
C GLN A 300 -9.09 -10.60 9.26
N ALA A 301 -7.88 -11.04 9.60
CA ALA A 301 -7.24 -12.23 9.03
C ALA A 301 -5.99 -12.59 9.84
N VAL A 302 -5.33 -13.68 9.46
CA VAL A 302 -3.99 -13.98 9.97
C VAL A 302 -2.95 -13.16 9.24
N PHE A 303 -3.05 -13.17 7.91
CA PHE A 303 -2.06 -12.60 7.01
C PHE A 303 -2.67 -11.50 6.13
N GLY A 304 -2.03 -10.32 6.10
CA GLY A 304 -2.35 -9.28 5.13
C GLY A 304 -1.29 -9.17 4.03
N ILE A 305 -1.68 -9.12 2.76
CA ILE A 305 -0.74 -8.89 1.65
C ILE A 305 -1.01 -7.52 1.02
N GLY A 306 -0.04 -6.61 1.12
CA GLY A 306 -0.16 -5.26 0.57
C GLY A 306 -0.24 -5.23 -0.97
N SER A 307 0.54 -6.08 -1.65
CA SER A 307 0.52 -6.24 -3.10
C SER A 307 0.47 -7.73 -3.46
N LEU A 308 -0.72 -8.19 -3.86
CA LEU A 308 -0.95 -9.60 -4.21
C LEU A 308 -0.20 -9.98 -5.48
N GLU A 309 -0.16 -9.07 -6.45
CA GLU A 309 0.60 -9.24 -7.67
C GLU A 309 2.10 -9.40 -7.40
N ASN A 310 2.66 -8.69 -6.42
CA ASN A 310 4.07 -8.84 -6.01
C ASN A 310 4.34 -10.20 -5.38
N ALA A 311 3.47 -10.62 -4.46
CA ALA A 311 3.56 -11.92 -3.81
C ALA A 311 3.50 -13.04 -4.86
N LEU A 312 2.53 -12.97 -5.78
CA LEU A 312 2.38 -13.95 -6.85
C LEU A 312 3.59 -13.95 -7.79
N TYR A 313 4.04 -12.78 -8.26
CA TYR A 313 5.14 -12.69 -9.22
C TYR A 313 6.47 -13.18 -8.61
N THR A 314 6.75 -12.82 -7.36
CA THR A 314 7.95 -13.29 -6.65
C THR A 314 7.93 -14.81 -6.47
N ALA A 315 6.79 -15.37 -6.04
CA ALA A 315 6.62 -16.82 -5.90
C ALA A 315 6.78 -17.55 -7.24
N LEU A 316 6.12 -17.07 -8.29
CA LEU A 316 6.17 -17.66 -9.63
C LEU A 316 7.55 -17.62 -10.24
N PHE A 317 8.25 -16.49 -10.13
CA PHE A 317 9.58 -16.36 -10.70
C PHE A 317 10.59 -17.24 -9.95
N ALA A 318 10.44 -17.40 -8.63
CA ALA A 318 11.23 -18.34 -7.84
C ALA A 318 10.99 -19.79 -8.30
N SER A 319 9.74 -20.24 -8.39
CA SER A 319 9.39 -21.59 -8.88
C SER A 319 9.75 -21.81 -10.35
N GLY A 320 9.81 -20.75 -11.14
CA GLY A 320 10.31 -20.73 -12.51
C GLY A 320 11.84 -20.74 -12.62
N LYS A 321 12.56 -20.88 -11.49
CA LYS A 321 14.04 -20.87 -11.41
C LYS A 321 14.66 -19.59 -11.96
N ALA A 322 14.01 -18.44 -11.73
CA ALA A 322 14.41 -17.14 -12.25
C ALA A 322 14.56 -17.07 -13.78
N ASP A 323 13.82 -17.90 -14.52
CA ASP A 323 13.80 -17.91 -15.98
C ASP A 323 12.43 -17.41 -16.49
N TYR A 324 12.45 -16.37 -17.33
CA TYR A 324 11.24 -15.84 -17.98
C TYR A 324 10.53 -16.89 -18.86
N ASN A 325 11.23 -17.89 -19.39
CA ASN A 325 10.58 -18.98 -20.13
C ASN A 325 9.67 -19.84 -19.25
N ASN A 326 9.88 -19.85 -17.94
CA ASN A 326 9.06 -20.55 -16.95
C ASN A 326 8.17 -19.61 -16.12
N PHE A 327 8.04 -18.36 -16.55
CA PHE A 327 7.20 -17.34 -15.91
C PHE A 327 5.88 -17.11 -16.69
N LEU A 328 4.96 -16.29 -16.15
CA LEU A 328 3.66 -15.97 -16.77
C LEU A 328 3.79 -15.49 -18.22
N PHE A 329 4.91 -14.86 -18.52
CA PHE A 329 5.25 -14.39 -19.86
C PHE A 329 6.76 -14.53 -20.05
N ASN A 330 7.16 -14.70 -21.32
CA ASN A 330 8.56 -14.72 -21.73
C ASN A 330 8.91 -13.48 -22.56
N ILE A 331 10.19 -13.27 -22.78
CA ILE A 331 10.70 -12.17 -23.62
C ILE A 331 11.16 -12.77 -24.95
N LYS A 332 10.53 -12.37 -26.05
CA LYS A 332 10.90 -12.79 -27.41
C LYS A 332 11.06 -11.55 -28.29
N ASN A 333 12.21 -11.42 -28.94
CA ASN A 333 12.52 -10.28 -29.82
C ASN A 333 12.26 -8.90 -29.16
N GLN A 334 12.67 -8.73 -27.89
CA GLN A 334 12.44 -7.52 -27.09
C GLN A 334 10.94 -7.18 -26.88
N ARG A 335 10.05 -8.17 -26.99
CA ARG A 335 8.64 -8.03 -26.67
C ARG A 335 8.22 -9.08 -25.68
N ILE A 336 7.27 -8.73 -24.84
CA ILE A 336 6.66 -9.68 -23.92
C ILE A 336 5.69 -10.56 -24.71
N ASN A 337 5.84 -11.88 -24.55
CA ASN A 337 4.91 -12.87 -25.09
C ASN A 337 4.21 -13.57 -23.92
N PHE A 338 2.88 -13.51 -23.93
CA PHE A 338 2.02 -13.98 -22.84
C PHE A 338 1.53 -15.42 -23.06
N SER A 339 2.03 -16.15 -24.05
CA SER A 339 1.54 -17.50 -24.39
C SER A 339 1.72 -18.52 -23.26
N ASN A 340 2.77 -18.37 -22.44
CA ASN A 340 3.03 -19.21 -21.26
C ASN A 340 1.83 -19.25 -20.31
N PHE A 341 1.15 -18.11 -20.15
CA PHE A 341 -0.01 -17.95 -19.30
C PHE A 341 -1.20 -18.80 -19.76
N PHE A 342 -1.40 -18.95 -21.08
CA PHE A 342 -2.54 -19.68 -21.63
C PHE A 342 -2.24 -21.16 -21.94
N ASN A 343 -0.97 -21.52 -22.00
CA ASN A 343 -0.57 -22.89 -22.25
C ASN A 343 -0.68 -23.74 -20.97
N LYS A 344 -1.77 -24.51 -20.84
CA LYS A 344 -2.01 -25.38 -19.69
C LYS A 344 -0.91 -26.43 -19.44
N SER A 345 -0.12 -26.79 -20.45
CA SER A 345 0.99 -27.73 -20.29
C SER A 345 2.32 -27.05 -19.93
N SER A 346 2.36 -25.71 -19.83
CA SER A 346 3.58 -24.99 -19.49
C SER A 346 3.94 -25.16 -18.01
N THR A 347 5.24 -25.15 -17.72
CA THR A 347 5.75 -25.11 -16.34
C THR A 347 5.18 -23.91 -15.58
N ALA A 348 5.07 -22.76 -16.24
CA ALA A 348 4.52 -21.53 -15.65
C ALA A 348 3.08 -21.70 -15.18
N PHE A 349 2.22 -22.33 -15.99
CA PHE A 349 0.82 -22.58 -15.65
C PHE A 349 0.67 -23.55 -14.48
N GLN A 350 1.49 -24.60 -14.43
CA GLN A 350 1.48 -25.56 -13.32
C GLN A 350 1.99 -24.94 -12.01
N ASN A 351 3.03 -24.10 -12.09
CA ASN A 351 3.50 -23.31 -10.95
C ASN A 351 2.41 -22.36 -10.45
N LEU A 352 1.74 -21.65 -11.35
CA LEU A 352 0.63 -20.76 -11.02
C LEU A 352 -0.51 -21.48 -10.31
N LYS A 353 -0.90 -22.66 -10.81
CA LYS A 353 -1.92 -23.50 -10.15
C LYS A 353 -1.51 -23.89 -8.73
N THR A 354 -0.27 -24.32 -8.56
CA THR A 354 0.27 -24.75 -7.26
C THR A 354 0.30 -23.59 -6.26
N ILE A 355 0.79 -22.43 -6.68
CA ILE A 355 0.87 -21.22 -5.84
C ILE A 355 -0.53 -20.72 -5.50
N PHE A 356 -1.44 -20.64 -6.47
CA PHE A 356 -2.83 -20.24 -6.23
C PHE A 356 -3.49 -21.15 -5.19
N ASN A 357 -3.34 -22.47 -5.31
CA ASN A 357 -3.92 -23.43 -4.36
C ASN A 357 -3.33 -23.31 -2.95
N SER A 358 -2.05 -22.92 -2.83
CA SER A 358 -1.43 -22.60 -1.53
C SER A 358 -2.13 -21.41 -0.86
N PHE A 359 -2.37 -20.32 -1.60
CA PHE A 359 -3.13 -19.18 -1.08
C PHE A 359 -4.61 -19.53 -0.84
N LYS A 360 -5.21 -20.35 -1.71
CA LYS A 360 -6.61 -20.78 -1.61
C LYS A 360 -6.89 -21.50 -0.29
N SER A 361 -5.97 -22.35 0.15
CA SER A 361 -6.07 -23.04 1.44
C SER A 361 -6.19 -22.07 2.62
N LEU A 362 -5.50 -20.93 2.55
CA LEU A 362 -5.57 -19.86 3.56
C LEU A 362 -6.84 -19.01 3.40
N ILE A 363 -7.22 -18.67 2.16
CA ILE A 363 -8.45 -17.94 1.82
C ILE A 363 -9.66 -18.68 2.37
N ASP A 364 -9.74 -20.00 2.17
CA ASP A 364 -10.86 -20.82 2.62
C ASP A 364 -11.05 -20.84 4.14
N GLN A 365 -10.04 -20.41 4.89
CA GLN A 365 -10.10 -20.25 6.35
C GLN A 365 -10.30 -18.78 6.79
N ASN A 366 -10.67 -17.88 5.87
CA ASN A 366 -10.72 -16.42 6.08
C ASN A 366 -9.40 -15.85 6.64
N GLY A 367 -8.28 -16.49 6.30
CA GLY A 367 -6.97 -16.21 6.89
C GLY A 367 -6.14 -15.18 6.12
N LEU A 368 -6.61 -14.73 4.95
CA LEU A 368 -5.92 -13.80 4.07
C LEU A 368 -6.78 -12.57 3.76
N ILE A 369 -6.19 -11.37 3.83
CA ILE A 369 -6.76 -10.15 3.24
C ILE A 369 -5.73 -9.40 2.39
N SER A 370 -6.20 -8.41 1.64
CA SER A 370 -5.38 -7.48 0.88
C SER A 370 -5.81 -6.03 1.08
N ASN A 371 -5.13 -5.09 0.43
CA ASN A 371 -5.52 -3.67 0.41
C ASN A 371 -6.90 -3.38 -0.23
N ALA A 372 -7.51 -4.35 -0.92
CA ALA A 372 -8.88 -4.23 -1.43
C ALA A 372 -9.93 -4.49 -0.36
N HIS A 373 -9.55 -5.12 0.77
CA HIS A 373 -10.45 -5.39 1.89
C HIS A 373 -10.94 -4.08 2.51
N PHE A 374 -12.23 -3.80 2.32
CA PHE A 374 -12.87 -2.50 2.63
C PHE A 374 -12.17 -1.26 2.03
N ASN A 375 -11.29 -1.42 1.02
CA ASN A 375 -10.38 -0.39 0.53
C ASN A 375 -9.51 0.25 1.64
N THR A 376 -9.13 -0.56 2.62
CA THR A 376 -8.27 -0.17 3.74
C THR A 376 -6.91 -0.85 3.57
N PRO A 377 -5.79 -0.11 3.64
CA PRO A 377 -4.47 -0.71 3.63
C PRO A 377 -4.29 -1.74 4.74
N VAL A 378 -3.63 -2.87 4.46
CA VAL A 378 -3.37 -3.93 5.45
C VAL A 378 -2.61 -3.41 6.67
N ASN A 379 -1.75 -2.40 6.49
CA ASN A 379 -1.04 -1.72 7.56
C ASN A 379 -1.98 -1.08 8.59
N ASP A 380 -3.12 -0.54 8.14
CA ASP A 380 -4.10 0.08 9.05
C ASP A 380 -4.76 -1.02 9.92
N TYR A 381 -5.00 -2.23 9.41
CA TYR A 381 -5.47 -3.36 10.22
C TYR A 381 -4.40 -3.92 11.18
N ALA A 382 -3.17 -4.07 10.69
CA ALA A 382 -2.06 -4.54 11.52
C ALA A 382 -1.78 -3.60 12.69
N LYS A 383 -1.90 -2.28 12.47
CA LYS A 383 -1.76 -1.23 13.48
C LYS A 383 -2.70 -1.40 14.66
N PHE A 384 -3.88 -2.00 14.47
CA PHE A 384 -4.85 -2.25 15.55
C PHE A 384 -4.89 -3.72 15.98
N ASN A 385 -3.79 -4.45 15.80
CA ASN A 385 -3.66 -5.86 16.21
C ASN A 385 -4.67 -6.82 15.54
N GLN A 386 -5.17 -6.46 14.36
CA GLN A 386 -6.18 -7.25 13.63
C GLN A 386 -5.57 -8.22 12.60
N LEU A 387 -4.24 -8.29 12.54
CA LEU A 387 -3.43 -9.19 11.73
C LEU A 387 -2.24 -9.69 12.55
N ALA A 388 -1.85 -10.96 12.37
CA ALA A 388 -0.66 -11.52 13.01
C ALA A 388 0.62 -11.10 12.28
N PHE A 389 0.56 -11.02 10.95
CA PHE A 389 1.66 -10.55 10.12
C PHE A 389 1.15 -10.04 8.77
N TYR A 390 1.98 -9.27 8.08
CA TYR A 390 1.63 -8.72 6.78
C TYR A 390 2.86 -8.42 5.92
N THR A 391 2.70 -8.46 4.59
CA THR A 391 3.72 -7.90 3.68
C THR A 391 3.38 -6.47 3.30
N SER A 392 4.42 -5.65 3.20
CA SER A 392 4.28 -4.22 2.94
C SER A 392 5.48 -3.63 2.23
N SER A 393 5.20 -2.66 1.35
CA SER A 393 6.18 -1.75 0.79
C SER A 393 6.89 -0.94 1.89
N THR A 394 8.19 -0.68 1.71
CA THR A 394 8.97 0.21 2.60
C THR A 394 8.36 1.61 2.72
N ALA A 395 7.72 2.10 1.65
CA ALA A 395 7.05 3.41 1.61
C ALA A 395 5.80 3.50 2.50
N ARG A 396 5.41 2.39 3.14
CA ARG A 396 4.33 2.33 4.13
C ARG A 396 4.81 2.38 5.57
N PHE A 397 6.12 2.43 5.82
CA PHE A 397 6.67 2.53 7.17
C PHE A 397 5.99 3.62 8.03
N PRO A 398 5.82 4.88 7.56
CA PRO A 398 5.21 5.94 8.38
C PRO A 398 3.72 5.72 8.71
N TYR A 399 3.07 4.74 8.08
CA TYR A 399 1.65 4.44 8.27
C TYR A 399 1.42 3.12 9.00
N SER A 400 2.49 2.37 9.31
CA SER A 400 2.43 1.00 9.83
C SER A 400 2.25 0.93 11.35
N PHE A 401 2.46 2.03 12.05
CA PHE A 401 2.46 2.10 13.51
C PHE A 401 1.54 3.22 13.99
N ALA A 402 0.99 3.05 15.19
CA ALA A 402 0.14 4.04 15.83
C ALA A 402 0.97 5.11 16.54
N SER A 403 0.43 6.34 16.61
CA SER A 403 0.85 7.33 17.61
C SER A 403 0.38 6.93 19.01
N ASP A 404 0.91 7.56 20.07
CA ASP A 404 0.56 7.22 21.46
C ASP A 404 -0.95 7.39 21.78
N SER A 405 -1.65 8.28 21.06
CA SER A 405 -3.11 8.38 21.06
C SER A 405 -3.64 8.37 19.63
N VAL A 406 -4.49 7.39 19.31
CA VAL A 406 -5.13 7.28 17.99
C VAL A 406 -6.63 7.38 18.13
N LYS A 407 -7.21 8.39 17.47
CA LYS A 407 -8.66 8.53 17.35
C LYS A 407 -9.16 7.75 16.15
N ARG A 408 -10.29 7.07 16.31
CA ARG A 408 -11.03 6.41 15.23
C ARG A 408 -12.48 6.84 15.24
N LEU A 409 -13.09 6.88 14.06
CA LEU A 409 -14.54 6.94 13.90
C LEU A 409 -15.08 5.55 13.64
N ILE A 410 -16.12 5.17 14.37
CA ILE A 410 -16.92 3.97 14.12
C ILE A 410 -18.21 4.43 13.45
N VAL A 411 -18.48 3.90 12.26
CA VAL A 411 -19.70 4.16 11.48
C VAL A 411 -20.20 2.85 10.88
N ASN A 412 -21.36 2.39 11.36
CA ASN A 412 -21.87 1.04 11.07
C ASN A 412 -20.80 -0.03 11.38
N ASP A 413 -20.47 -0.88 10.41
CA ASP A 413 -19.43 -1.91 10.53
C ASP A 413 -18.04 -1.42 10.08
N LYS A 414 -17.86 -0.12 9.81
CA LYS A 414 -16.61 0.47 9.30
C LYS A 414 -15.91 1.29 10.37
N THR A 415 -14.58 1.32 10.29
CA THR A 415 -13.73 2.11 11.17
C THR A 415 -12.83 3.02 10.33
N ILE A 416 -12.69 4.29 10.71
CA ILE A 416 -11.89 5.29 10.00
C ILE A 416 -10.92 5.93 10.99
N GLU A 417 -9.62 5.78 10.75
CA GLU A 417 -8.57 6.39 11.57
C GLU A 417 -8.46 7.91 11.31
N ASN A 418 -8.32 8.69 12.39
CA ASN A 418 -7.89 10.07 12.32
C ASN A 418 -6.35 10.16 12.37
N LYS A 419 -5.71 10.03 11.21
CA LYS A 419 -4.25 9.98 11.05
C LYS A 419 -3.63 11.29 11.52
N ASN A 420 -2.94 11.27 12.66
CA ASN A 420 -2.30 12.44 13.29
C ASN A 420 -3.22 13.66 13.49
N ASN A 421 -4.53 13.46 13.66
CA ASN A 421 -5.53 14.54 13.69
C ASN A 421 -5.65 15.35 12.38
N LYS A 422 -5.22 14.78 11.24
CA LYS A 422 -5.17 15.45 9.93
C LYS A 422 -6.16 14.92 8.90
N SER A 423 -6.91 13.86 9.23
CA SER A 423 -7.79 13.20 8.26
C SER A 423 -9.25 13.24 8.64
N VAL A 424 -9.60 13.59 9.88
CA VAL A 424 -10.99 13.68 10.34
C VAL A 424 -11.18 14.96 11.14
N PHE A 425 -12.22 15.70 10.79
CA PHE A 425 -12.55 17.00 11.36
C PHE A 425 -14.05 17.04 11.66
N GLU A 426 -14.42 17.45 12.87
CA GLU A 426 -15.82 17.60 13.25
C GLU A 426 -16.48 18.74 12.45
N VAL A 427 -17.72 18.52 12.00
CA VAL A 427 -18.51 19.54 11.31
C VAL A 427 -19.31 20.32 12.34
N ASN A 428 -19.03 21.62 12.44
CA ASN A 428 -19.85 22.55 13.21
C ASN A 428 -21.04 22.95 12.35
N LEU A 429 -22.22 22.39 12.62
CA LEU A 429 -23.45 22.78 11.93
C LEU A 429 -23.79 24.24 12.27
N SER A 430 -24.22 25.01 11.27
CA SER A 430 -24.71 26.38 11.47
C SER A 430 -26.01 26.37 12.26
N SER A 431 -26.36 27.47 12.90
CA SER A 431 -27.66 27.63 13.53
C SER A 431 -28.71 28.06 12.50
N ASP A 432 -30.00 27.78 12.72
CA ASP A 432 -31.07 28.35 11.87
C ASP A 432 -31.18 29.87 12.05
N SER A 433 -30.63 30.43 13.14
CA SER A 433 -30.46 31.87 13.37
C SER A 433 -29.35 32.52 12.53
N ASP A 434 -28.49 31.74 11.86
CA ASP A 434 -27.50 32.31 10.95
C ASP A 434 -28.22 32.81 9.68
N ASN A 435 -28.10 34.10 9.37
CA ASN A 435 -28.76 34.78 8.22
C ASN A 435 -28.47 34.16 6.83
N ASN A 436 -27.63 33.13 6.74
CA ASN A 436 -27.32 32.41 5.51
C ASN A 436 -27.97 31.01 5.53
N SER A 437 -29.22 30.93 5.06
CA SER A 437 -29.95 29.64 4.92
C SER A 437 -29.26 28.63 4.01
N ASN A 438 -28.34 29.10 3.16
CA ASN A 438 -27.55 28.30 2.24
C ASN A 438 -26.26 27.72 2.89
N LEU A 439 -25.83 28.22 4.05
CA LEU A 439 -24.72 27.66 4.83
C LEU A 439 -25.21 26.50 5.71
N ILE A 440 -24.66 25.30 5.51
CA ILE A 440 -24.94 24.11 6.31
C ILE A 440 -24.07 24.07 7.57
N GLY A 441 -22.81 24.49 7.47
CA GLY A 441 -21.87 24.42 8.58
C GLY A 441 -20.44 24.73 8.16
N THR A 442 -19.53 24.60 9.10
CA THR A 442 -18.11 24.87 8.91
C THR A 442 -17.24 23.78 9.51
N VAL A 443 -16.04 23.63 8.96
CA VAL A 443 -15.02 22.69 9.44
C VAL A 443 -13.72 23.45 9.65
N SER A 444 -13.13 23.31 10.83
CA SER A 444 -11.81 23.87 11.12
C SER A 444 -10.73 22.84 10.78
N LEU A 445 -9.94 23.11 9.75
CA LEU A 445 -8.75 22.33 9.40
C LEU A 445 -7.53 22.82 10.18
N GLU A 446 -6.39 22.14 10.00
CA GLU A 446 -5.10 22.61 10.52
C GLU A 446 -4.76 24.04 10.05
N ASN A 447 -3.94 24.75 10.85
CA ASN A 447 -3.48 26.13 10.59
C ASN A 447 -4.62 27.16 10.53
N SER A 448 -5.70 26.94 11.29
CA SER A 448 -6.85 27.84 11.39
C SER A 448 -7.58 28.09 10.06
N LYS A 449 -7.42 27.19 9.07
CA LYS A 449 -8.16 27.26 7.81
C LYS A 449 -9.57 26.73 8.02
N GLN A 450 -10.57 27.58 7.80
CA GLN A 450 -11.97 27.18 7.87
C GLN A 450 -12.51 26.83 6.48
N VAL A 451 -13.28 25.77 6.40
CA VAL A 451 -14.00 25.33 5.20
C VAL A 451 -15.48 25.47 5.45
N SER A 452 -16.18 26.18 4.56
CA SER A 452 -17.63 26.33 4.61
C SER A 452 -18.33 25.26 3.78
N LEU A 453 -19.42 24.70 4.30
CA LEU A 453 -20.26 23.71 3.61
C LEU A 453 -21.56 24.40 3.16
N TYR A 454 -21.81 24.41 1.86
CA TYR A 454 -22.99 25.05 1.26
C TYR A 454 -23.88 24.04 0.53
N GLU A 455 -25.17 24.35 0.37
CA GLU A 455 -26.13 23.50 -0.34
C GLU A 455 -26.49 23.94 -1.76
N LYS A 456 -26.61 25.24 -2.02
CA LYS A 456 -27.08 25.77 -3.31
C LYS A 456 -25.97 26.47 -4.08
N GLN A 457 -25.32 27.41 -3.42
CA GLN A 457 -24.26 28.22 -4.03
C GLN A 457 -23.17 28.56 -3.01
N VAL A 458 -21.97 28.86 -3.48
CA VAL A 458 -20.88 29.30 -2.62
C VAL A 458 -20.84 30.83 -2.60
N ASP A 459 -20.59 31.42 -1.43
CA ASP A 459 -20.49 32.87 -1.29
C ASP A 459 -19.37 33.43 -2.21
N SER A 460 -19.54 34.65 -2.71
CA SER A 460 -18.67 35.23 -3.75
C SER A 460 -17.20 35.41 -3.33
N ASN A 461 -16.92 35.45 -2.03
CA ASN A 461 -15.58 35.54 -1.45
C ASN A 461 -14.94 34.17 -1.15
N LYS A 462 -15.60 33.06 -1.51
CA LYS A 462 -15.19 31.68 -1.25
C LYS A 462 -14.95 30.93 -2.57
N GLN A 463 -14.08 29.93 -2.54
CA GLN A 463 -13.74 29.13 -3.71
C GLN A 463 -13.97 27.63 -3.43
N ILE A 464 -14.78 27.01 -4.30
CA ILE A 464 -15.05 25.57 -4.26
C ILE A 464 -13.74 24.81 -4.36
N GLY A 465 -13.55 23.89 -3.42
CA GLY A 465 -12.39 23.01 -3.34
C GLY A 465 -11.12 23.64 -2.78
N VAL A 466 -11.19 24.88 -2.29
CA VAL A 466 -10.11 25.53 -1.54
C VAL A 466 -10.56 25.79 -0.09
N ASP A 467 -11.62 26.58 0.09
CA ASP A 467 -12.16 26.96 1.39
C ASP A 467 -13.69 26.86 1.47
N ALA A 468 -14.31 26.24 0.45
CA ALA A 468 -15.71 25.86 0.44
C ALA A 468 -15.95 24.52 -0.23
N LEU A 469 -17.02 23.83 0.19
CA LEU A 469 -17.57 22.66 -0.47
C LEU A 469 -19.05 22.89 -0.75
N LEU A 470 -19.47 22.60 -1.99
CA LEU A 470 -20.86 22.61 -2.40
C LEU A 470 -21.39 21.17 -2.38
N ILE A 471 -22.25 20.88 -1.40
CA ILE A 471 -22.89 19.57 -1.25
C ILE A 471 -24.02 19.49 -2.28
N LYS A 472 -24.03 18.40 -3.07
CA LYS A 472 -25.06 18.16 -4.10
C LYS A 472 -25.98 16.99 -3.78
N ASP A 473 -25.61 16.14 -2.82
CA ASP A 473 -26.40 14.98 -2.44
C ASP A 473 -27.60 15.41 -1.58
N GLU A 474 -28.80 15.29 -2.12
CA GLU A 474 -30.04 15.72 -1.46
C GLU A 474 -30.31 14.94 -0.16
N THR A 475 -29.95 13.66 -0.11
CA THR A 475 -30.13 12.82 1.08
C THR A 475 -29.29 13.36 2.23
N LEU A 476 -28.02 13.68 1.94
CA LEU A 476 -27.11 14.28 2.89
C LEU A 476 -27.59 15.69 3.30
N ILE A 477 -27.97 16.53 2.36
CA ILE A 477 -28.48 17.90 2.65
C ILE A 477 -29.66 17.83 3.62
N ASN A 478 -30.64 16.96 3.34
CA ASN A 478 -31.82 16.80 4.18
C ASN A 478 -31.46 16.28 5.59
N HIS A 479 -30.52 15.34 5.68
CA HIS A 479 -30.03 14.85 6.98
C HIS A 479 -29.33 15.96 7.78
N LEU A 480 -28.42 16.71 7.16
CA LEU A 480 -27.69 17.80 7.81
C LEU A 480 -28.64 18.92 8.24
N LYS A 481 -29.66 19.26 7.44
CA LYS A 481 -30.73 20.20 7.81
C LYS A 481 -31.54 19.72 9.02
N SER A 482 -31.90 18.45 9.06
CA SER A 482 -32.61 17.88 10.21
C SER A 482 -31.78 18.00 11.49
N LEU A 483 -30.48 17.71 11.44
CA LEU A 483 -29.57 17.92 12.56
C LEU A 483 -29.42 19.40 12.92
N LYS A 484 -29.34 20.29 11.92
CA LYS A 484 -29.27 21.76 12.09
C LYS A 484 -30.43 22.30 12.92
N SER A 485 -31.66 21.88 12.61
CA SER A 485 -32.86 22.30 13.37
C SER A 485 -32.89 21.72 14.79
N GLN A 486 -32.30 20.53 15.03
CA GLN A 486 -32.16 19.98 16.38
C GLN A 486 -31.14 20.74 17.24
N VAL A 487 -30.04 21.22 16.64
CA VAL A 487 -29.06 22.07 17.34
C VAL A 487 -29.72 23.37 17.79
N SER A 488 -30.54 23.98 16.93
CA SER A 488 -31.30 25.19 17.26
C SER A 488 -32.30 24.98 18.41
N ALA A 489 -32.90 23.78 18.52
CA ALA A 489 -33.82 23.44 19.61
C ALA A 489 -33.12 23.12 20.94
N LYS A 490 -31.88 22.57 20.91
CA LYS A 490 -31.14 22.18 22.13
C LYS A 490 -30.42 23.34 22.84
N SER A 491 -30.21 24.47 22.19
CA SER A 491 -29.70 25.68 22.88
C SER A 491 -30.64 26.20 23.99
N ALA A 492 -31.84 25.62 24.15
CA ALA A 492 -32.79 25.97 25.21
C ALA A 492 -32.90 24.94 26.37
N SER A 493 -32.19 23.80 26.37
CA SER A 493 -32.32 22.82 27.47
C SER A 493 -31.06 21.98 27.70
N GLU A 494 -30.67 21.98 28.97
CA GLU A 494 -29.54 21.37 29.67
C GLU A 494 -28.96 20.02 29.16
N THR A 495 -27.64 19.94 29.35
CA THR A 495 -26.80 18.77 29.66
C THR A 495 -27.49 17.40 29.65
N SER A 496 -27.41 16.72 28.52
CA SER A 496 -27.45 15.26 28.49
C SER A 496 -26.39 14.77 27.52
N GLN A 497 -25.26 14.30 28.09
CA GLN A 497 -24.19 13.55 27.43
C GLN A 497 -24.70 12.19 26.95
N THR A 498 -25.71 12.17 26.08
CA THR A 498 -25.98 11.00 25.25
C THR A 498 -24.91 11.00 24.17
N LYS A 499 -24.23 9.85 23.95
CA LYS A 499 -23.29 9.61 22.84
C LYS A 499 -23.89 10.19 21.55
N GLN A 500 -23.56 11.44 21.24
CA GLN A 500 -24.22 12.13 20.16
C GLN A 500 -23.54 11.67 18.89
N ASN A 501 -24.32 11.06 18.01
CA ASN A 501 -23.94 10.74 16.66
C ASN A 501 -23.46 12.04 15.98
N LYS A 502 -22.15 12.15 15.78
CA LYS A 502 -21.50 13.35 15.24
C LYS A 502 -21.37 13.26 13.73
N THR A 503 -21.27 14.42 13.10
CA THR A 503 -20.97 14.57 11.68
C THR A 503 -19.52 15.01 11.51
N PHE A 504 -18.80 14.37 10.58
CA PHE A 504 -17.40 14.65 10.34
C PHE A 504 -17.13 14.86 8.85
N LEU A 505 -16.19 15.76 8.55
CA LEU A 505 -15.48 15.82 7.28
C LEU A 505 -14.24 14.93 7.38
N ALA A 506 -14.06 14.01 6.43
CA ALA A 506 -12.93 13.10 6.43
C ALA A 506 -12.25 12.97 5.06
N PHE A 507 -10.93 12.80 5.12
CA PHE A 507 -10.08 12.36 4.02
C PHE A 507 -9.70 10.90 4.25
N THR A 508 -10.51 9.99 3.70
CA THR A 508 -10.36 8.54 3.92
C THR A 508 -10.44 7.76 2.61
N THR A 509 -9.81 6.58 2.57
CA THR A 509 -9.91 5.63 1.45
C THR A 509 -11.17 4.78 1.50
N VAL A 510 -11.85 4.69 2.66
CA VAL A 510 -13.09 3.94 2.83
C VAL A 510 -14.16 4.42 1.85
N ASN A 511 -14.78 3.52 1.09
CA ASN A 511 -15.78 3.88 0.08
C ASN A 511 -16.99 4.59 0.69
N ALA A 512 -17.46 5.62 -0.03
CA ALA A 512 -18.78 6.17 0.18
C ALA A 512 -19.82 5.08 -0.09
N ASP A 513 -20.79 4.95 0.80
CA ASP A 513 -21.96 4.08 0.63
C ASP A 513 -23.23 4.88 0.33
N GLN A 514 -23.11 6.22 0.27
CA GLN A 514 -24.21 7.16 0.06
C GLN A 514 -25.36 6.96 1.06
N LYS A 515 -25.04 6.43 2.25
CA LYS A 515 -25.97 6.21 3.36
C LYS A 515 -25.45 6.84 4.64
N ALA A 516 -24.21 6.52 5.00
CA ALA A 516 -23.52 7.08 6.16
C ALA A 516 -22.21 7.78 5.79
N ILE A 517 -21.63 7.43 4.64
CA ILE A 517 -20.41 8.04 4.10
C ILE A 517 -20.72 8.55 2.70
N PHE A 518 -20.55 9.86 2.48
CA PHE A 518 -20.90 10.56 1.25
C PHE A 518 -19.68 11.23 0.64
N ASP A 519 -19.47 11.10 -0.66
CA ASP A 519 -18.48 11.91 -1.37
C ASP A 519 -19.03 13.34 -1.56
N VAL A 520 -18.27 14.36 -1.14
CA VAL A 520 -18.70 15.77 -1.23
C VAL A 520 -17.80 16.64 -2.09
N GLY A 521 -16.95 16.00 -2.91
CA GLY A 521 -16.07 16.67 -3.86
C GLY A 521 -14.60 16.58 -3.48
N LYS A 522 -13.81 17.55 -3.94
CA LYS A 522 -12.37 17.65 -3.65
C LYS A 522 -12.11 18.91 -2.85
N LEU A 523 -11.24 18.82 -1.84
CA LEU A 523 -10.70 19.94 -1.09
C LEU A 523 -9.18 19.87 -1.13
N ASN A 524 -8.53 20.93 -1.64
CA ASN A 524 -7.09 20.98 -1.88
C ASN A 524 -6.59 19.75 -2.65
N GLY A 525 -7.34 19.36 -3.70
CA GLY A 525 -7.06 18.20 -4.53
C GLY A 525 -7.43 16.84 -3.92
N LYS A 526 -7.68 16.74 -2.61
CA LYS A 526 -8.05 15.47 -1.94
C LYS A 526 -9.55 15.25 -1.97
N THR A 527 -10.01 14.03 -2.27
CA THR A 527 -11.43 13.70 -2.16
C THR A 527 -11.87 13.81 -0.69
N ALA A 528 -12.86 14.68 -0.45
CA ALA A 528 -13.44 14.92 0.85
C ALA A 528 -14.76 14.15 0.98
N LYS A 529 -15.01 13.60 2.17
CA LYS A 529 -16.22 12.85 2.48
C LYS A 529 -16.90 13.42 3.71
N ILE A 530 -18.23 13.42 3.74
CA ILE A 530 -18.99 13.67 4.96
C ILE A 530 -19.45 12.33 5.52
N ILE A 531 -19.20 12.13 6.80
CA ILE A 531 -19.60 10.96 7.57
C ILE A 531 -20.62 11.40 8.59
N ILE A 532 -21.81 10.79 8.56
CA ILE A 532 -22.88 11.05 9.50
C ILE A 532 -23.03 9.86 10.45
N ASN A 533 -23.59 10.11 11.63
CA ASN A 533 -23.85 9.07 12.64
C ASN A 533 -22.62 8.27 13.07
N ALA A 534 -21.46 8.92 13.13
CA ALA A 534 -20.23 8.30 13.61
C ALA A 534 -20.03 8.52 15.11
N THR A 535 -19.45 7.51 15.76
CA THR A 535 -18.93 7.60 17.13
C THR A 535 -17.41 7.75 17.09
N GLU A 536 -16.85 8.76 17.75
CA GLU A 536 -15.40 8.87 17.93
C GLU A 536 -14.95 8.03 19.14
N THR A 537 -13.88 7.25 18.97
CA THR A 537 -13.21 6.49 20.02
C THR A 537 -11.72 6.80 20.05
N THR A 538 -11.12 6.77 21.23
CA THR A 538 -9.66 6.87 21.39
C THR A 538 -9.12 5.51 21.81
N ASN A 539 -8.19 4.98 21.03
CA ASN A 539 -7.51 3.73 21.32
C ASN A 539 -6.23 4.01 22.14
N ALA A 540 -6.05 3.23 23.21
CA ALA A 540 -4.85 3.25 24.02
C ALA A 540 -3.70 2.51 23.31
N LYS A 541 -2.47 2.83 23.67
CA LYS A 541 -1.25 2.27 23.08
C LYS A 541 -1.21 0.74 23.09
N ILE A 542 -1.62 0.10 24.19
CA ILE A 542 -1.69 -1.37 24.33
C ILE A 542 -2.59 -2.04 23.27
N SER A 543 -3.63 -1.33 22.78
CA SER A 543 -4.56 -1.82 21.75
C SER A 543 -4.05 -1.61 20.31
N THR A 544 -2.80 -1.16 20.16
CA THR A 544 -2.19 -0.81 18.87
C THR A 544 -0.77 -1.35 18.75
N LEU A 545 -0.29 -1.52 17.53
CA LEU A 545 1.07 -1.91 17.23
C LEU A 545 2.00 -0.69 17.21
N GLN A 546 3.05 -0.76 18.01
CA GLN A 546 4.12 0.22 18.09
C GLN A 546 5.34 -0.23 17.29
N GLU A 547 6.16 0.72 16.84
CA GLU A 547 7.33 0.43 15.98
C GLU A 547 8.27 -0.61 16.62
N LYS A 548 8.57 -0.47 17.92
CA LYS A 548 9.48 -1.39 18.64
C LYS A 548 8.89 -2.78 18.87
N GLU A 549 7.57 -2.94 18.74
CA GLU A 549 6.87 -4.21 18.91
C GLU A 549 6.81 -5.02 17.60
N ALA A 550 7.11 -4.38 16.47
CA ALA A 550 7.11 -5.02 15.16
C ALA A 550 8.46 -5.71 14.90
N ILE A 551 8.40 -6.94 14.41
CA ILE A 551 9.59 -7.68 13.96
C ILE A 551 9.57 -7.67 12.44
N VAL A 552 10.54 -6.99 11.84
CA VAL A 552 10.63 -6.82 10.39
C VAL A 552 11.60 -7.84 9.83
N LEU A 553 11.13 -8.63 8.86
CA LEU A 553 11.85 -9.67 8.15
C LEU A 553 11.86 -9.36 6.64
N LYS A 554 12.78 -9.98 5.91
CA LYS A 554 12.72 -9.99 4.44
C LYS A 554 11.39 -10.62 4.02
N ALA A 555 10.71 -10.06 3.03
CA ALA A 555 9.53 -10.74 2.46
C ALA A 555 9.96 -12.11 1.89
N PRO A 556 9.09 -13.13 1.88
CA PRO A 556 9.45 -14.44 1.36
C PRO A 556 9.97 -14.35 -0.08
N GLN A 557 11.18 -14.86 -0.27
CA GLN A 557 11.92 -14.73 -1.53
C GLN A 557 11.77 -15.96 -2.44
N ARG A 558 11.14 -17.01 -1.92
CA ARG A 558 10.90 -18.27 -2.61
C ARG A 558 9.45 -18.67 -2.43
N PHE A 559 8.90 -19.45 -3.34
CA PHE A 559 7.64 -20.12 -3.08
C PHE A 559 7.84 -21.25 -2.07
N GLU A 560 8.83 -22.11 -2.28
CA GLU A 560 9.18 -23.19 -1.37
C GLU A 560 10.68 -23.27 -1.09
N SER A 561 11.07 -23.95 -0.02
CA SER A 561 12.47 -24.02 0.44
C SER A 561 13.42 -24.67 -0.58
N THR A 562 12.90 -25.49 -1.49
CA THR A 562 13.64 -26.15 -2.57
C THR A 562 13.86 -25.27 -3.80
N ASP A 563 13.24 -24.09 -3.90
CA ASP A 563 13.48 -23.18 -5.02
C ASP A 563 14.95 -22.70 -5.01
N PRO A 564 15.68 -22.84 -6.13
CA PRO A 564 17.12 -22.62 -6.14
C PRO A 564 17.51 -21.15 -5.93
N PHE A 565 16.68 -20.21 -6.35
CA PHE A 565 17.00 -18.78 -6.36
C PHE A 565 16.06 -17.99 -5.43
N PRO A 566 16.58 -17.27 -4.43
CA PRO A 566 15.80 -16.25 -3.74
C PRO A 566 15.59 -15.06 -4.67
N ILE A 567 14.35 -14.60 -4.76
CA ILE A 567 13.95 -13.47 -5.58
C ILE A 567 13.76 -12.22 -4.71
N ALA A 568 14.19 -11.07 -5.22
CA ALA A 568 13.80 -9.76 -4.70
C ALA A 568 13.21 -8.92 -5.81
N LEU A 569 11.98 -8.49 -5.63
CA LEU A 569 11.29 -7.65 -6.59
C LEU A 569 11.85 -6.22 -6.55
N VAL A 570 12.44 -5.76 -7.65
CA VAL A 570 12.80 -4.36 -7.88
C VAL A 570 11.58 -3.68 -8.48
N GLN A 571 10.78 -3.03 -7.63
CA GLN A 571 9.61 -2.28 -8.07
C GLN A 571 9.61 -0.86 -7.50
N GLY A 572 9.15 0.08 -8.29
CA GLY A 572 8.93 1.47 -7.92
C GLY A 572 8.75 2.29 -9.20
N PRO A 573 8.15 3.49 -9.13
CA PRO A 573 8.18 4.37 -10.28
C PRO A 573 9.63 4.78 -10.57
N SER A 574 9.89 4.93 -11.86
CA SER A 574 11.13 5.48 -12.37
C SER A 574 10.91 6.94 -12.74
N LEU A 575 11.99 7.72 -12.70
CA LEU A 575 12.04 9.00 -13.39
C LEU A 575 12.27 8.72 -14.87
N ILE A 576 11.34 9.17 -15.70
CA ILE A 576 11.31 8.91 -17.15
C ILE A 576 11.40 10.24 -17.88
N GLY A 577 12.30 10.31 -18.86
CA GLY A 577 12.45 11.43 -19.76
C GLY A 577 11.50 11.35 -20.95
N ILE A 578 10.94 12.48 -21.33
CA ILE A 578 10.07 12.65 -22.48
C ILE A 578 10.67 13.73 -23.36
N HIS A 579 10.81 13.41 -24.64
CA HIS A 579 11.28 14.37 -25.62
C HIS A 579 10.34 15.58 -25.72
N ALA A 580 10.92 16.77 -25.73
CA ALA A 580 10.22 18.03 -25.90
C ALA A 580 10.72 18.81 -27.13
N ASN A 581 11.96 19.27 -27.11
CA ASN A 581 12.72 19.81 -28.24
C ASN A 581 14.20 19.83 -27.82
N GLU A 582 15.12 20.19 -28.73
CA GLU A 582 16.55 20.14 -28.45
C GLU A 582 16.96 20.91 -27.18
N ARG A 583 16.41 22.12 -26.99
CA ARG A 583 16.74 22.97 -25.83
C ARG A 583 16.20 22.38 -24.53
N GLU A 584 14.91 22.02 -24.50
CA GLU A 584 14.27 21.44 -23.33
C GLU A 584 14.83 20.06 -22.96
N ASP A 585 15.26 19.26 -23.93
CA ASP A 585 15.88 17.95 -23.70
C ASP A 585 17.23 18.11 -22.96
N ILE A 586 18.03 19.11 -23.36
CA ILE A 586 19.30 19.46 -22.69
C ILE A 586 19.05 19.94 -21.27
N GLU A 587 18.12 20.88 -21.09
CA GLU A 587 17.77 21.44 -19.78
C GLU A 587 17.17 20.38 -18.84
N THR A 588 16.37 19.46 -19.39
CA THR A 588 15.85 18.29 -18.68
C THR A 588 16.98 17.43 -18.14
N LYS A 589 17.97 17.09 -18.97
CA LYS A 589 19.14 16.31 -18.56
C LYS A 589 20.00 17.04 -17.53
N LYS A 590 20.14 18.36 -17.63
CA LYS A 590 20.83 19.19 -16.63
C LYS A 590 20.15 19.09 -15.26
N PHE A 591 18.82 19.21 -15.21
CA PHE A 591 18.04 19.03 -13.98
C PHE A 591 18.17 17.60 -13.42
N VAL A 592 18.07 16.56 -14.25
CA VAL A 592 18.23 15.16 -13.79
C VAL A 592 19.63 14.94 -13.23
N ASN A 593 20.68 15.48 -13.87
CA ASN A 593 22.04 15.39 -13.37
C ASN A 593 22.19 16.09 -12.01
N TRP A 594 21.59 17.27 -11.85
CA TRP A 594 21.53 17.96 -10.55
C TRP A 594 20.80 17.15 -9.48
N TYR A 595 19.65 16.57 -9.84
CA TYR A 595 18.80 15.76 -8.95
C TYR A 595 19.56 14.54 -8.40
N LEU A 596 20.35 13.88 -9.24
CA LEU A 596 21.08 12.68 -8.88
C LEU A 596 22.39 12.96 -8.15
N ASN A 597 23.13 14.01 -8.53
CA ASN A 597 24.55 14.13 -8.23
C ASN A 597 24.92 15.36 -7.38
N THR A 598 24.13 16.44 -7.40
CA THR A 598 24.47 17.66 -6.65
C THR A 598 24.15 17.48 -5.17
N LYS A 599 25.15 17.59 -4.30
CA LYS A 599 24.95 17.59 -2.85
C LYS A 599 24.47 18.96 -2.37
N VAL A 600 23.35 18.97 -1.66
CA VAL A 600 22.65 20.18 -1.21
C VAL A 600 22.43 20.13 0.30
N GLN A 601 22.59 21.28 0.96
CA GLN A 601 22.20 21.47 2.36
C GLN A 601 20.67 21.61 2.46
N TRP A 602 20.02 20.73 3.24
CA TRP A 602 18.57 20.75 3.47
C TRP A 602 18.22 21.27 4.87
N GLU A 603 18.33 20.41 5.89
CA GLU A 603 18.21 20.75 7.32
C GLU A 603 19.60 21.00 7.93
N GLU A 604 19.67 21.53 9.16
CA GLU A 604 20.92 22.04 9.80
C GLU A 604 22.13 21.09 9.68
N ASN A 605 21.92 19.77 9.63
CA ASN A 605 22.98 18.77 9.56
C ASN A 605 22.82 17.74 8.44
N SER A 606 22.15 18.08 7.32
CA SER A 606 21.97 17.12 6.21
C SER A 606 22.44 17.64 4.86
N ILE A 607 23.57 17.11 4.38
CA ILE A 607 24.09 17.30 3.01
C ILE A 607 23.77 16.04 2.20
N LYS A 608 22.83 16.16 1.26
CA LYS A 608 22.30 15.03 0.47
C LYS A 608 21.96 15.48 -0.94
N THR A 609 21.96 14.57 -1.90
CA THR A 609 21.40 14.88 -3.22
C THR A 609 19.87 15.00 -3.12
N PRO A 610 19.23 15.73 -4.04
CA PRO A 610 17.77 15.79 -4.11
C PRO A 610 17.11 14.41 -4.18
N ALA A 611 17.70 13.46 -4.91
CA ALA A 611 17.25 12.06 -4.94
C ALA A 611 17.30 11.41 -3.55
N GLU A 612 18.42 11.56 -2.83
CA GLU A 612 18.57 11.04 -1.47
C GLU A 612 17.57 11.66 -0.50
N TYR A 613 17.32 12.97 -0.62
CA TYR A 613 16.34 13.69 0.21
C TYR A 613 14.92 13.16 0.00
N VAL A 614 14.48 13.02 -1.26
CA VAL A 614 13.15 12.48 -1.59
C VAL A 614 13.01 11.04 -1.09
N ALA A 615 14.03 10.20 -1.30
CA ALA A 615 13.99 8.81 -0.85
C ALA A 615 13.88 8.69 0.68
N ASP A 616 14.61 9.51 1.44
CA ASP A 616 14.55 9.51 2.90
C ASP A 616 13.18 9.95 3.43
N LYS A 617 12.62 11.05 2.89
CA LYS A 617 11.33 11.58 3.35
C LYS A 617 10.14 10.66 3.02
N ALA A 618 10.27 9.82 1.99
CA ALA A 618 9.20 8.92 1.56
C ALA A 618 9.45 7.44 1.90
N SER A 619 10.50 7.12 2.66
CA SER A 619 10.87 5.75 3.04
C SER A 619 11.10 4.82 1.84
N TYR A 620 11.69 5.35 0.77
CA TYR A 620 12.09 4.56 -0.39
C TYR A 620 13.55 4.13 -0.31
N LEU A 621 13.83 3.02 -0.98
CA LEU A 621 15.18 2.63 -1.32
C LEU A 621 15.63 3.44 -2.55
N LEU A 622 16.74 4.16 -2.41
CA LEU A 622 17.47 4.73 -3.53
C LEU A 622 18.69 3.85 -3.81
N PRO A 623 18.79 3.18 -4.97
CA PRO A 623 19.82 2.19 -5.24
C PRO A 623 21.17 2.82 -5.61
N PHE A 624 21.60 3.82 -4.86
CA PHE A 624 22.96 4.34 -4.96
C PHE A 624 23.94 3.42 -4.22
N LYS A 625 25.15 3.25 -4.76
CA LYS A 625 26.20 2.38 -4.19
C LYS A 625 26.53 2.74 -2.74
N ASN A 626 26.66 4.03 -2.43
CA ASN A 626 26.95 4.51 -1.07
C ASN A 626 25.81 4.16 -0.08
N ARG A 627 24.58 4.13 -0.56
CA ARG A 627 23.36 3.90 0.22
C ARG A 627 23.06 2.44 0.47
N LEU A 628 23.35 1.58 -0.51
CA LEU A 628 23.28 0.13 -0.32
C LEU A 628 24.31 -0.36 0.73
N ASN A 629 25.41 0.37 0.92
CA ASN A 629 26.47 0.04 1.88
C ASN A 629 26.36 0.75 3.24
N ASN A 630 25.47 1.74 3.40
CA ASN A 630 25.31 2.48 4.66
C ASN A 630 23.83 2.65 5.00
N THR A 631 23.37 1.89 6.00
CA THR A 631 21.98 1.86 6.44
C THR A 631 21.69 2.65 7.71
N ASN A 632 22.65 3.44 8.23
CA ASN A 632 22.53 4.06 9.56
C ASN A 632 21.37 5.06 9.66
N SER A 633 20.99 5.70 8.56
CA SER A 633 19.87 6.65 8.51
C SER A 633 18.54 6.02 8.14
N TYR A 634 18.46 4.69 7.99
CA TYR A 634 17.27 4.01 7.51
C TYR A 634 16.38 3.59 8.66
N ASN A 635 15.07 3.75 8.43
CA ASN A 635 14.08 3.03 9.22
C ASN A 635 14.19 1.52 8.95
N GLU A 636 13.60 0.71 9.83
CA GLU A 636 13.78 -0.74 9.82
C GLU A 636 13.25 -1.40 8.53
N PHE A 637 12.22 -0.85 7.88
CA PHE A 637 11.71 -1.38 6.61
C PHE A 637 12.75 -1.20 5.49
N VAL A 638 13.27 0.03 5.34
CA VAL A 638 14.28 0.32 4.31
C VAL A 638 15.57 -0.45 4.59
N LYS A 639 16.01 -0.55 5.84
CA LYS A 639 17.17 -1.34 6.24
C LYS A 639 17.01 -2.82 5.87
N THR A 640 15.85 -3.40 6.16
CA THR A 640 15.54 -4.79 5.81
C THR A 640 15.54 -5.00 4.30
N ALA A 641 14.90 -4.12 3.54
CA ALA A 641 14.90 -4.17 2.08
C ALA A 641 16.32 -4.03 1.50
N VAL A 642 17.14 -3.11 2.01
CA VAL A 642 18.53 -2.95 1.56
C VAL A 642 19.34 -4.21 1.84
N SER A 643 19.16 -4.84 3.01
CA SER A 643 19.83 -6.12 3.33
C SER A 643 19.41 -7.26 2.39
N GLN A 644 18.23 -7.18 1.80
CA GLN A 644 17.74 -8.12 0.79
C GLN A 644 18.41 -7.86 -0.57
N PHE A 645 18.54 -6.61 -1.00
CA PHE A 645 19.16 -6.28 -2.29
C PHE A 645 20.70 -6.30 -2.28
N ALA A 646 21.32 -6.13 -1.11
CA ALA A 646 22.76 -6.23 -0.92
C ALA A 646 23.26 -7.69 -0.88
N ASP A 647 22.35 -8.65 -0.67
CA ASP A 647 22.67 -10.07 -0.72
C ASP A 647 22.95 -10.52 -2.16
N LYS A 648 24.20 -10.92 -2.43
CA LYS A 648 24.65 -11.34 -3.76
C LYS A 648 24.01 -12.65 -4.25
N ASN A 649 23.43 -13.44 -3.35
CA ASN A 649 22.73 -14.68 -3.70
C ASN A 649 21.29 -14.43 -4.15
N VAL A 650 20.78 -13.21 -3.95
CA VAL A 650 19.42 -12.82 -4.32
C VAL A 650 19.37 -12.38 -5.78
N THR A 651 18.48 -13.01 -6.54
CA THR A 651 18.18 -12.61 -7.91
C THR A 651 17.18 -11.45 -7.90
N LYS A 652 17.58 -10.33 -8.49
CA LYS A 652 16.73 -9.15 -8.65
C LYS A 652 15.77 -9.40 -9.80
N PHE A 653 14.48 -9.29 -9.53
CA PHE A 653 13.43 -9.42 -10.53
C PHE A 653 12.79 -8.05 -10.76
N ALA A 654 12.84 -7.55 -12.00
CA ALA A 654 12.06 -6.41 -12.44
C ALA A 654 11.09 -6.89 -13.52
N GLU A 655 9.85 -6.40 -13.49
CA GLU A 655 8.88 -6.72 -14.53
C GLU A 655 9.36 -6.13 -15.87
N PRO A 656 9.51 -6.95 -16.92
CA PRO A 656 9.70 -6.45 -18.28
C PRO A 656 8.56 -5.50 -18.64
N ALA A 657 8.91 -4.44 -19.35
CA ALA A 657 7.97 -3.36 -19.62
C ALA A 657 7.47 -3.43 -21.06
N ASP A 658 6.16 -3.57 -21.21
CA ASP A 658 5.44 -3.48 -22.47
C ASP A 658 4.17 -2.65 -22.27
N PHE A 659 3.59 -2.14 -23.37
CA PHE A 659 2.35 -1.37 -23.29
C PHE A 659 1.19 -2.13 -22.64
N LEU A 660 1.21 -3.48 -22.65
CA LEU A 660 0.24 -4.36 -21.99
C LEU A 660 0.59 -4.76 -20.54
N SER A 661 1.82 -4.56 -20.06
CA SER A 661 2.24 -5.05 -18.72
C SER A 661 1.30 -4.60 -17.60
N ASN A 662 0.95 -3.31 -17.57
CA ASN A 662 0.02 -2.79 -16.55
C ASN A 662 -1.38 -3.43 -16.63
N LYS A 663 -1.88 -3.77 -17.84
CA LYS A 663 -3.18 -4.45 -18.01
C LYS A 663 -3.14 -5.84 -17.40
N VAL A 664 -2.06 -6.60 -17.65
CA VAL A 664 -1.86 -7.95 -17.13
C VAL A 664 -1.76 -7.91 -15.61
N ARG A 665 -0.94 -7.00 -15.08
CA ARG A 665 -0.76 -6.79 -13.65
C ARG A 665 -2.05 -6.41 -12.92
N ASP A 666 -2.80 -5.45 -13.47
CA ASP A 666 -4.10 -5.03 -12.92
C ASP A 666 -5.12 -6.18 -12.98
N GLY A 667 -5.11 -6.97 -14.05
CA GLY A 667 -5.93 -8.18 -14.19
C GLY A 667 -5.63 -9.21 -13.10
N VAL A 668 -4.35 -9.57 -12.92
CA VAL A 668 -3.91 -10.49 -11.87
C VAL A 668 -4.35 -10.00 -10.49
N LYS A 669 -4.08 -8.72 -10.18
CA LYS A 669 -4.47 -8.09 -8.92
C LYS A 669 -5.98 -8.14 -8.70
N SER A 670 -6.78 -7.74 -9.69
CA SER A 670 -8.24 -7.72 -9.59
C SER A 670 -8.81 -9.11 -9.36
N ASN A 671 -8.33 -10.12 -10.10
CA ASN A 671 -8.83 -11.49 -10.01
C ASN A 671 -8.41 -12.20 -8.72
N LEU A 672 -7.19 -11.96 -8.21
CA LEU A 672 -6.79 -12.47 -6.89
C LEU A 672 -7.62 -11.84 -5.76
N ASN A 673 -7.92 -10.53 -5.86
CA ASN A 673 -8.81 -9.87 -4.90
C ASN A 673 -10.24 -10.46 -4.96
N ALA A 674 -10.75 -10.76 -6.16
CA ALA A 674 -12.03 -11.43 -6.32
C ALA A 674 -12.02 -12.80 -5.64
N ALA A 675 -10.97 -13.61 -5.82
CA ALA A 675 -10.83 -14.92 -5.20
C ALA A 675 -10.78 -14.86 -3.66
N ILE A 676 -10.10 -13.86 -3.09
CA ILE A 676 -10.10 -13.62 -1.63
C ILE A 676 -11.51 -13.29 -1.12
N ASN A 677 -12.24 -12.44 -1.85
CA ASN A 677 -13.57 -11.99 -1.41
C ASN A 677 -14.69 -13.00 -1.72
N ASN A 678 -14.45 -13.95 -2.62
CA ASN A 678 -15.40 -14.99 -3.00
C ASN A 678 -14.73 -16.37 -3.04
N HIS A 679 -14.86 -17.12 -1.96
CA HIS A 679 -14.21 -18.42 -1.76
C HIS A 679 -14.68 -19.51 -2.76
N SER A 680 -15.76 -19.26 -3.51
CA SER A 680 -16.20 -20.17 -4.58
C SER A 680 -15.31 -20.13 -5.82
N ILE A 681 -14.47 -19.11 -5.98
CA ILE A 681 -13.54 -18.99 -7.10
C ILE A 681 -12.39 -19.97 -6.89
N ASP A 682 -12.37 -21.03 -7.69
CA ASP A 682 -11.26 -21.96 -7.81
C ASP A 682 -10.25 -21.50 -8.86
N PHE A 683 -9.23 -22.33 -9.10
CA PHE A 683 -8.17 -22.00 -10.05
C PHE A 683 -8.69 -21.84 -11.48
N ASP A 684 -9.57 -22.73 -11.94
CA ASP A 684 -10.08 -22.68 -13.31
C ASP A 684 -10.97 -21.45 -13.51
N SER A 685 -11.78 -21.09 -12.52
CA SER A 685 -12.57 -19.85 -12.51
C SER A 685 -11.67 -18.62 -12.53
N PHE A 686 -10.62 -18.59 -11.71
CA PHE A 686 -9.62 -17.52 -11.69
C PHE A 686 -8.94 -17.31 -13.06
N ILE A 687 -8.55 -18.40 -13.73
CA ILE A 687 -7.93 -18.32 -15.07
C ILE A 687 -8.94 -17.84 -16.12
N ASN A 688 -10.20 -18.28 -16.06
CA ASN A 688 -11.23 -17.83 -16.98
C ASN A 688 -11.52 -16.33 -16.80
N ASP A 689 -11.74 -15.86 -15.57
CA ASP A 689 -12.00 -14.45 -15.27
C ASP A 689 -10.82 -13.56 -15.67
N LEU A 690 -9.59 -14.03 -15.45
CA LEU A 690 -8.39 -13.32 -15.89
C LEU A 690 -8.25 -13.31 -17.42
N THR A 691 -8.58 -14.40 -18.10
CA THR A 691 -8.58 -14.45 -19.58
C THR A 691 -9.60 -13.48 -20.16
N ASP A 692 -10.80 -13.42 -19.59
CA ASP A 692 -11.87 -12.52 -20.01
C ASP A 692 -11.49 -11.05 -19.77
N TYR A 693 -10.85 -10.75 -18.62
CA TYR A 693 -10.33 -9.42 -18.33
C TYR A 693 -9.28 -8.96 -19.35
N LEU A 694 -8.37 -9.86 -19.73
CA LEU A 694 -7.27 -9.55 -20.64
C LEU A 694 -7.74 -9.39 -22.09
N GLY A 695 -8.79 -10.12 -22.48
CA GLY A 695 -9.34 -10.10 -23.83
C GLY A 695 -8.40 -10.70 -24.88
N SER A 696 -8.84 -10.64 -26.15
CA SER A 696 -8.14 -11.27 -27.29
C SER A 696 -6.75 -10.69 -27.57
N ASP A 697 -6.50 -9.43 -27.20
CA ASP A 697 -5.26 -8.72 -27.52
C ASP A 697 -4.02 -9.38 -26.89
N VAL A 698 -4.17 -10.00 -25.72
CA VAL A 698 -3.07 -10.68 -25.01
C VAL A 698 -2.87 -12.11 -25.54
N LYS A 699 -3.92 -12.71 -26.12
CA LYS A 699 -3.88 -14.10 -26.63
C LYS A 699 -3.26 -14.19 -28.03
N ASN A 700 -3.37 -13.13 -28.82
CA ASN A 700 -2.97 -13.11 -30.23
C ASN A 700 -1.52 -12.60 -30.47
N ILE A 701 -0.75 -12.33 -29.39
CA ILE A 701 0.66 -11.90 -29.41
C ILE A 701 1.53 -13.00 -28.80
#